data_AF-A0A2W5EGZ8-F1
#
_entry.id   AF-A0A2W5EGZ8-F1
#
_cell.length_a   1.000
_cell.length_b   1.000
_cell.length_c   1.000
_cell.angle_alpha   90.00
_cell.angle_beta   90.00
_cell.angle_gamma   90.00
#
_symmetry.space_group_name_H-M   'P 1'
#
loop_
_entity.id
_entity.type
_entity.pdbx_description
1 polymer ?
#
loop_
_entity_poly.entity_id
_entity_poly.type
_entity_poly.pdbx_seq_one_letter_code
_entity_poly.pdbx_strand_id
1 'polypeptide(L)'
;MIKKILPLTLLLCGSFAVVNAQKMKFTNASEGWAYDSLGNHRILVRVDKPSDVAKVIVPWRRRDFHPEEKMVFVVDAKTNKRIWNVLQENITREQGTISFQPISGVGDYYIYYMPYRQKGSPYYPTAVYYKPTNTADAAWLSKAKNGANVSAKAVELQSVNAFNSFYPMEVIATESETKSLLASQKNEPYIVFPEDRENSIRMKYDFPQRWIETGIKKNFSGTALKGENYAYQLGIYSQLDTLRNVVVDFSDLKDAKGHVLSKNIMECINNKGVNWVGIPQTFTVNVPNKQVQPMWCTVAIPENALPGVYKGTVTVKANNASAKSIAINLTILDKTAKNRGADEPWKQTRLSWLNSTLAEKNDVITPYADLKLVGNKVELLGRTVTIAKTGFPEQITTHFNQEMTDIDTSQNKLLVEPVHFHIRKKDGKEIKFDNSKIDFTEKSAGTIAWKTSNTSSDIKMDIEAQMEFDGFLDYTVKVIALQDISLKDIDLHLPIAPEKAEYLMGLGYKGGYRKDTVQWKWDVAKKNQDGAWVGTVNSGLQFSLRDQHYSRPLNTNFYLQKPLILPQSWGNGTKGGIDIFKKGSSVLVNSYSGEREMKKGDTLYYNFRLIVTPFHPINTDFQWSSRFVHKYLNVDTVKALGATVVNIHQGTPINPYINYPFVKTKEMKSYIDSAHELGLKVKIYNTVRELSNRAYELPALFSLGH
;
A
#
# COMPACT_ATOMS: atom_id res chain seq x y z
N MET A 1 81.35 -35.69 -30.13
CA MET A 1 80.06 -35.57 -30.85
C MET A 1 78.94 -35.96 -29.89
N ILE A 2 77.80 -35.25 -29.92
CA ILE A 2 76.51 -35.51 -29.22
C ILE A 2 76.33 -34.89 -27.80
N LYS A 3 75.92 -33.61 -27.85
CA LYS A 3 74.80 -32.91 -27.18
C LYS A 3 74.19 -33.49 -25.88
N LYS A 4 74.22 -32.70 -24.81
CA LYS A 4 73.21 -32.67 -23.73
C LYS A 4 72.37 -31.40 -23.88
N ILE A 5 71.05 -31.56 -24.00
CA ILE A 5 70.06 -30.48 -24.03
C ILE A 5 69.46 -30.36 -22.61
N LEU A 6 69.48 -29.15 -22.06
CA LEU A 6 68.84 -28.78 -20.80
C LEU A 6 67.65 -27.86 -21.15
N PRO A 7 66.42 -28.10 -20.67
CA PRO A 7 65.30 -27.19 -20.91
C PRO A 7 65.32 -26.07 -19.87
N LEU A 8 65.35 -24.83 -20.36
CA LEU A 8 65.21 -23.59 -19.59
C LEU A 8 63.72 -23.35 -19.32
N THR A 9 63.25 -23.58 -18.10
CA THR A 9 61.90 -23.20 -17.67
C THR A 9 61.93 -21.77 -17.15
N LEU A 10 61.39 -20.84 -17.94
CA LEU A 10 61.27 -19.42 -17.60
C LEU A 10 60.05 -19.23 -16.67
N LEU A 11 60.28 -19.02 -15.38
CA LEU A 11 59.24 -18.62 -14.42
C LEU A 11 58.93 -17.12 -14.63
N LEU A 12 57.81 -16.82 -15.30
CA LEU A 12 57.25 -15.46 -15.33
C LEU A 12 56.42 -15.24 -14.04
N CYS A 13 57.04 -14.66 -13.01
CA CYS A 13 56.30 -14.10 -11.87
C CYS A 13 55.70 -12.75 -12.28
N GLY A 14 54.43 -12.78 -12.71
CA GLY A 14 53.61 -11.58 -12.86
C GLY A 14 53.16 -11.07 -11.49
N SER A 15 53.85 -10.04 -10.99
CA SER A 15 53.45 -9.29 -9.81
C SER A 15 52.16 -8.51 -10.09
N PHE A 16 51.01 -9.07 -9.72
CA PHE A 16 49.76 -8.30 -9.66
C PHE A 16 49.87 -7.30 -8.49
N ALA A 17 50.24 -6.06 -8.80
CA ALA A 17 50.09 -4.95 -7.88
C ALA A 17 48.58 -4.71 -7.65
N VAL A 18 48.06 -5.23 -6.54
CA VAL A 18 46.73 -4.87 -6.04
C VAL A 18 46.80 -3.42 -5.59
N VAL A 19 46.38 -2.49 -6.46
CA VAL A 19 46.18 -1.10 -6.08
C VAL A 19 45.05 -1.08 -5.06
N ASN A 20 45.39 -0.88 -3.79
CA ASN A 20 44.42 -0.62 -2.73
C ASN A 20 43.74 0.73 -3.04
N ALA A 21 42.62 0.69 -3.74
CA ALA A 21 41.76 1.84 -3.93
C ALA A 21 41.26 2.28 -2.54
N GLN A 22 41.44 3.57 -2.21
CA GLN A 22 40.90 4.14 -0.99
C GLN A 22 39.38 3.88 -0.94
N LYS A 23 38.91 3.23 0.14
CA LYS A 23 37.49 2.92 0.32
C LYS A 23 36.71 4.25 0.35
N MET A 24 35.84 4.46 -0.64
CA MET A 24 35.01 5.65 -0.73
C MET A 24 34.19 5.82 0.54
N LYS A 25 34.24 7.02 1.13
CA LYS A 25 33.41 7.39 2.28
C LYS A 25 32.00 7.74 1.79
N PHE A 26 30.98 7.24 2.49
CA PHE A 26 29.58 7.59 2.25
C PHE A 26 29.05 8.42 3.41
N THR A 27 28.45 9.57 3.13
CA THR A 27 27.85 10.44 4.16
C THR A 27 26.58 11.13 3.71
N ASN A 28 25.90 11.73 4.68
CA ASN A 28 24.85 12.70 4.43
C ASN A 28 25.45 14.10 4.44
N ALA A 29 24.97 14.96 3.55
CA ALA A 29 25.37 16.36 3.53
C ALA A 29 24.97 17.06 4.84
N SER A 30 25.85 17.90 5.38
CA SER A 30 25.54 18.77 6.53
C SER A 30 24.57 19.88 6.14
N GLU A 31 24.72 20.41 4.93
CA GLU A 31 23.85 21.43 4.33
C GLU A 31 23.22 20.85 3.07
N GLY A 32 21.89 20.92 2.98
CA GLY A 32 21.16 20.49 1.80
C GLY A 32 21.48 21.35 0.57
N TRP A 33 21.17 20.85 -0.62
CA TRP A 33 21.22 21.60 -1.87
C TRP A 33 19.86 21.54 -2.57
N ALA A 34 19.73 22.29 -3.67
CA ALA A 34 18.55 22.29 -4.52
C ALA A 34 18.39 20.95 -5.26
N TYR A 35 17.92 19.93 -4.54
CA TYR A 35 17.83 18.56 -5.04
C TYR A 35 16.83 18.39 -6.19
N ASP A 36 15.81 19.26 -6.28
CA ASP A 36 14.88 19.32 -7.42
C ASP A 36 15.50 19.85 -8.72
N SER A 37 16.80 20.19 -8.70
CA SER A 37 17.59 20.53 -9.89
C SER A 37 18.86 19.68 -10.02
N LEU A 38 19.57 19.48 -8.91
CA LEU A 38 20.87 18.79 -8.90
C LEU A 38 20.75 17.29 -8.59
N GLY A 39 19.56 16.78 -8.27
CA GLY A 39 19.36 15.40 -7.83
C GLY A 39 19.71 15.19 -6.35
N ASN A 40 19.60 13.96 -5.88
CA ASN A 40 19.75 13.63 -4.46
C ASN A 40 21.17 13.24 -4.04
N HIS A 41 22.11 13.16 -4.98
CA HIS A 41 23.44 12.62 -4.71
C HIS A 41 24.55 13.39 -5.42
N ARG A 42 25.70 13.48 -4.76
CA ARG A 42 26.92 14.08 -5.32
C ARG A 42 28.19 13.36 -4.86
N ILE A 43 29.29 13.62 -5.56
CA ILE A 43 30.64 13.22 -5.17
C ILE A 43 31.45 14.48 -4.89
N LEU A 44 32.12 14.52 -3.73
CA LEU A 44 33.17 15.49 -3.43
C LEU A 44 34.45 15.05 -4.12
N VAL A 45 35.00 15.90 -4.97
CA VAL A 45 36.21 15.66 -5.74
C VAL A 45 37.23 16.74 -5.41
N ARG A 46 38.49 16.36 -5.19
CA ARG A 46 39.58 17.27 -4.91
C ARG A 46 40.59 17.33 -6.04
N VAL A 47 40.91 18.54 -6.49
CA VAL A 47 41.96 18.85 -7.46
C VAL A 47 43.15 19.41 -6.69
N ASP A 48 44.26 18.66 -6.66
CA ASP A 48 45.44 19.02 -5.86
C ASP A 48 46.47 19.86 -6.63
N LYS A 49 46.41 19.90 -7.98
CA LYS A 49 47.34 20.67 -8.81
C LYS A 49 46.61 21.51 -9.85
N PRO A 50 47.10 22.72 -10.19
CA PRO A 50 46.53 23.52 -11.27
C PRO A 50 46.59 22.76 -12.60
N SER A 51 45.50 22.82 -13.37
CA SER A 51 45.41 22.24 -14.71
C SER A 51 44.20 22.84 -15.44
N ASP A 52 44.22 22.84 -16.77
CA ASP A 52 43.05 23.19 -17.57
C ASP A 52 42.05 22.03 -17.70
N VAL A 53 42.50 20.81 -17.39
CA VAL A 53 41.68 19.59 -17.38
C VAL A 53 42.02 18.77 -16.14
N ALA A 54 41.03 18.57 -15.28
CA ALA A 54 41.08 17.63 -14.16
C ALA A 54 40.30 16.37 -14.55
N LYS A 55 40.88 15.19 -14.29
CA LYS A 55 40.27 13.89 -14.59
C LYS A 55 40.14 13.07 -13.31
N VAL A 56 38.93 12.59 -13.03
CA VAL A 56 38.64 11.71 -11.89
C VAL A 56 37.96 10.43 -12.36
N ILE A 57 38.36 9.30 -11.76
CA ILE A 57 37.64 8.03 -11.88
C ILE A 57 36.86 7.84 -10.58
N VAL A 58 35.53 7.76 -10.70
CA VAL A 58 34.61 7.69 -9.56
C VAL A 58 34.05 6.27 -9.47
N PRO A 59 34.41 5.46 -8.44
CA PRO A 59 33.89 4.11 -8.26
C PRO A 59 32.55 4.12 -7.49
N TRP A 60 31.52 4.74 -8.08
CA TRP A 60 30.26 5.07 -7.39
C TRP A 60 29.32 3.90 -7.08
N ARG A 61 29.46 2.75 -7.74
CA ARG A 61 28.61 1.55 -7.54
C ARG A 61 27.10 1.83 -7.50
N ARG A 62 26.57 2.38 -8.60
CA ARG A 62 25.18 2.79 -8.80
C ARG A 62 24.21 1.62 -8.97
N ARG A 63 23.05 1.71 -8.29
CA ARG A 63 21.95 0.74 -8.42
C ARG A 63 21.22 0.80 -9.76
N ASP A 64 21.14 1.97 -10.39
CA ASP A 64 20.33 2.16 -11.59
C ASP A 64 20.96 1.48 -12.82
N PHE A 65 20.13 0.85 -13.67
CA PHE A 65 20.62 0.00 -14.77
C PHE A 65 21.24 0.76 -15.95
N HIS A 66 20.77 1.98 -16.21
CA HIS A 66 21.21 2.83 -17.33
C HIS A 66 21.82 4.14 -16.84
N PRO A 67 22.97 4.08 -16.14
CA PRO A 67 23.62 5.27 -15.63
C PRO A 67 24.10 6.22 -16.73
N GLU A 68 24.41 5.68 -17.92
CA GLU A 68 24.82 6.38 -19.14
C GLU A 68 23.71 7.24 -19.75
N GLU A 69 22.43 6.95 -19.47
CA GLU A 69 21.29 7.74 -19.95
C GLU A 69 20.96 8.94 -19.07
N LYS A 70 21.77 9.18 -18.02
CA LYS A 70 21.53 10.23 -17.03
C LYS A 70 22.72 11.16 -16.96
N MET A 71 22.43 12.45 -17.05
CA MET A 71 23.43 13.50 -17.06
C MET A 71 24.25 13.54 -15.76
N VAL A 72 25.46 14.08 -15.85
CA VAL A 72 26.29 14.46 -14.71
C VAL A 72 26.51 15.97 -14.74
N PHE A 73 26.38 16.64 -13.60
CA PHE A 73 26.73 18.06 -13.45
C PHE A 73 27.96 18.21 -12.59
N VAL A 74 28.90 19.06 -13.01
CA VAL A 74 30.05 19.43 -12.19
C VAL A 74 29.83 20.87 -11.70
N VAL A 75 30.05 21.11 -10.41
CA VAL A 75 29.88 22.41 -9.76
C VAL A 75 31.17 22.73 -9.02
N ASP A 76 31.67 23.95 -9.22
CA ASP A 76 32.80 24.49 -8.48
C ASP A 76 32.38 24.79 -7.03
N ALA A 77 33.03 24.17 -6.04
CA ALA A 77 32.59 24.30 -4.64
C ALA A 77 32.83 25.70 -4.06
N LYS A 78 33.81 26.45 -4.59
CA LYS A 78 34.15 27.80 -4.13
C LYS A 78 33.13 28.83 -4.60
N THR A 79 32.67 28.71 -5.84
CA THR A 79 31.76 29.68 -6.46
C THR A 79 30.31 29.22 -6.52
N ASN A 80 30.06 27.93 -6.25
CA ASN A 80 28.77 27.25 -6.42
C ASN A 80 28.18 27.40 -7.84
N LYS A 81 29.05 27.58 -8.85
CA LYS A 81 28.64 27.70 -10.25
C LYS A 81 28.89 26.39 -11.00
N ARG A 82 27.95 26.07 -11.90
CA ARG A 82 28.07 24.91 -12.79
C ARG A 82 29.24 25.10 -13.77
N ILE A 83 30.04 24.06 -13.92
CA ILE A 83 31.08 23.93 -14.94
C ILE A 83 30.43 23.30 -16.18
N TRP A 84 30.57 23.98 -17.32
CA TRP A 84 30.00 23.55 -18.61
C TRP A 84 30.96 22.67 -19.42
N ASN A 85 32.26 22.90 -19.27
CA ASN A 85 33.32 22.09 -19.85
C ASN A 85 33.51 20.80 -19.06
N VAL A 86 32.74 19.78 -19.45
CA VAL A 86 32.71 18.45 -18.84
C VAL A 86 32.68 17.39 -19.93
N LEU A 87 33.57 16.41 -19.84
CA LEU A 87 33.60 15.21 -20.66
C LEU A 87 33.32 13.99 -19.78
N GLN A 88 32.30 13.23 -20.15
CA GLN A 88 31.87 12.00 -19.50
C GLN A 88 32.34 10.80 -20.33
N GLU A 89 33.10 9.90 -19.72
CA GLU A 89 33.63 8.68 -20.35
C GLU A 89 33.38 7.48 -19.43
N ASN A 90 33.21 6.29 -20.02
CA ASN A 90 33.08 5.04 -19.27
C ASN A 90 32.04 5.09 -18.14
N ILE A 91 30.88 5.71 -18.40
CA ILE A 91 29.78 5.79 -17.45
C ILE A 91 29.12 4.42 -17.35
N THR A 92 29.45 3.67 -16.30
CA THR A 92 28.88 2.36 -16.00
C THR A 92 28.24 2.37 -14.62
N ARG A 93 27.67 1.24 -14.21
CA ARG A 93 27.12 1.09 -12.85
C ARG A 93 28.23 1.09 -11.81
N GLU A 94 29.39 0.51 -12.10
CA GLU A 94 30.49 0.41 -11.13
C GLU A 94 31.28 1.70 -11.00
N GLN A 95 31.53 2.38 -12.11
CA GLN A 95 32.37 3.57 -12.15
C GLN A 95 31.98 4.57 -13.23
N GLY A 96 32.55 5.77 -13.15
CA GLY A 96 32.51 6.76 -14.22
C GLY A 96 33.78 7.58 -14.29
N THR A 97 34.23 7.91 -15.49
CA THR A 97 35.38 8.78 -15.73
C THR A 97 34.90 10.17 -16.11
N ILE A 98 35.19 11.16 -15.28
CA ILE A 98 34.75 12.54 -15.48
C ILE A 98 35.97 13.42 -15.64
N SER A 99 36.07 14.08 -16.79
CA SER A 99 37.04 15.14 -17.03
C SER A 99 36.32 16.48 -17.02
N PHE A 100 36.85 17.50 -16.37
CA PHE A 100 36.22 18.81 -16.26
C PHE A 100 37.24 19.94 -16.18
N GLN A 101 36.83 21.17 -16.52
CA GLN A 101 37.66 22.37 -16.40
C GLN A 101 37.59 22.92 -14.96
N PRO A 102 38.66 22.84 -14.15
CA PRO A 102 38.62 23.34 -12.78
C PRO A 102 38.79 24.87 -12.76
N ILE A 103 37.68 25.62 -12.92
CA ILE A 103 37.71 27.09 -13.09
C ILE A 103 38.40 27.81 -11.92
N SER A 104 38.14 27.42 -10.67
CA SER A 104 38.86 27.95 -9.49
C SER A 104 40.26 27.37 -9.26
N GLY A 105 40.76 26.49 -10.13
CA GLY A 105 42.07 25.84 -9.99
C GLY A 105 42.10 24.72 -8.95
N VAL A 106 43.05 24.80 -8.00
CA VAL A 106 43.19 23.83 -6.91
C VAL A 106 42.03 24.01 -5.92
N GLY A 107 41.39 22.91 -5.54
CA GLY A 107 40.29 22.95 -4.59
C GLY A 107 39.28 21.82 -4.76
N ASP A 108 38.12 22.02 -4.13
CA ASP A 108 37.03 21.05 -4.10
C ASP A 108 35.98 21.35 -5.19
N TYR A 109 35.42 20.28 -5.73
CA TYR A 109 34.40 20.29 -6.78
C TYR A 109 33.33 19.26 -6.43
N TYR A 110 32.09 19.52 -6.82
CA TYR A 110 30.97 18.61 -6.65
C TYR A 110 30.54 18.02 -7.98
N ILE A 111 30.49 16.70 -8.06
CA ILE A 111 29.92 15.97 -9.19
C ILE A 111 28.55 15.44 -8.79
N TYR A 112 27.49 16.04 -9.32
CA TYR A 112 26.11 15.56 -9.12
C TYR A 112 25.75 14.53 -10.17
N TYR A 113 25.14 13.41 -9.75
CA TYR A 113 24.68 12.36 -10.65
C TYR A 113 23.18 12.09 -10.44
N MET A 114 22.53 11.61 -11.50
CA MET A 114 21.07 11.49 -11.57
C MET A 114 20.33 12.83 -11.25
N PRO A 115 20.77 13.98 -11.79
CA PRO A 115 20.02 15.20 -11.65
C PRO A 115 18.66 15.03 -12.35
N TYR A 116 17.62 15.55 -11.72
CA TYR A 116 16.26 15.49 -12.25
C TYR A 116 15.58 16.85 -12.11
N ARG A 117 14.43 16.97 -12.77
CA ARG A 117 13.46 18.06 -12.58
C ARG A 117 12.06 17.49 -12.47
N GLN A 118 11.17 18.23 -11.83
CA GLN A 118 9.75 17.90 -11.80
C GLN A 118 9.06 18.37 -13.10
N LYS A 119 8.12 17.58 -13.62
CA LYS A 119 7.22 17.93 -14.73
C LYS A 119 5.77 17.64 -14.34
N GLY A 120 4.82 18.29 -15.01
CA GLY A 120 3.38 18.05 -14.81
C GLY A 120 2.78 18.98 -13.75
N SER A 121 1.66 18.54 -13.18
CA SER A 121 0.92 19.31 -12.18
C SER A 121 1.71 19.43 -10.87
N PRO A 122 1.71 20.60 -10.19
CA PRO A 122 2.27 20.73 -8.84
C PRO A 122 1.69 19.73 -7.83
N TYR A 123 0.46 19.26 -8.07
CA TYR A 123 -0.22 18.29 -7.21
C TYR A 123 0.16 16.84 -7.51
N TYR A 124 0.60 16.56 -8.74
CA TYR A 124 1.00 15.23 -9.21
C TYR A 124 2.25 15.34 -10.11
N PRO A 125 3.40 15.76 -9.54
CA PRO A 125 4.60 15.95 -10.32
C PRO A 125 5.26 14.61 -10.67
N THR A 126 5.87 14.55 -11.83
CA THR A 126 6.72 13.42 -12.26
C THR A 126 8.16 13.88 -12.32
N ALA A 127 9.04 13.19 -11.60
CA ALA A 127 10.48 13.40 -11.68
C ALA A 127 11.03 12.85 -13.00
N VAL A 128 11.76 13.68 -13.75
CA VAL A 128 12.39 13.30 -15.02
C VAL A 128 13.88 13.64 -14.96
N TYR A 129 14.72 12.63 -15.12
CA TYR A 129 16.17 12.79 -15.17
C TYR A 129 16.60 13.59 -16.41
N TYR A 130 17.65 14.41 -16.26
CA TYR A 130 18.26 15.06 -17.41
C TYR A 130 19.01 14.03 -18.26
N LYS A 131 18.84 14.11 -19.58
CA LYS A 131 19.58 13.29 -20.54
C LYS A 131 20.99 13.84 -20.74
N PRO A 132 21.98 12.98 -21.05
CA PRO A 132 23.32 13.40 -21.43
C PRO A 132 23.28 14.38 -22.60
N THR A 133 23.94 15.52 -22.45
CA THR A 133 24.16 16.49 -23.51
C THR A 133 25.59 16.98 -23.47
N ASN A 134 26.23 17.13 -24.63
CA ASN A 134 27.55 17.75 -24.70
C ASN A 134 27.39 19.26 -24.47
N THR A 135 28.01 19.76 -23.40
CA THR A 135 28.02 21.18 -23.06
C THR A 135 29.41 21.82 -23.18
N ALA A 136 30.42 21.03 -23.51
CA ALA A 136 31.80 21.47 -23.56
C ALA A 136 32.10 22.22 -24.86
N ASP A 137 32.89 23.29 -24.74
CA ASP A 137 33.51 23.95 -25.88
C ASP A 137 34.37 22.95 -26.69
N ALA A 138 34.35 23.06 -28.01
CA ALA A 138 35.00 22.10 -28.90
C ALA A 138 36.53 22.09 -28.74
N ALA A 139 37.16 23.24 -28.49
CA ALA A 139 38.60 23.33 -28.28
C ALA A 139 39.00 22.71 -26.93
N TRP A 140 38.24 23.01 -25.87
CA TRP A 140 38.46 22.37 -24.57
C TRP A 140 38.26 20.85 -24.64
N LEU A 141 37.23 20.38 -25.34
CA LEU A 141 36.94 18.96 -25.50
C LEU A 141 38.08 18.21 -26.21
N SER A 142 38.66 18.80 -27.25
CA SER A 142 39.83 18.24 -27.94
C SER A 142 41.03 18.11 -26.98
N LYS A 143 41.28 19.14 -26.16
CA LYS A 143 42.33 19.12 -25.13
C LYS A 143 42.06 18.07 -24.05
N ALA A 144 40.81 17.90 -23.61
CA ALA A 144 40.47 16.89 -22.60
C ALA A 144 40.69 15.45 -23.09
N LYS A 145 40.47 15.19 -24.39
CA LYS A 145 40.70 13.88 -25.02
C LYS A 145 42.18 13.58 -25.25
N ASN A 146 42.98 14.58 -25.62
CA ASN A 146 44.34 14.40 -26.14
C ASN A 146 45.45 14.96 -25.24
N GLY A 147 45.12 15.67 -24.16
CA GLY A 147 46.05 16.46 -23.34
C GLY A 147 46.53 15.79 -22.05
N ALA A 148 47.54 16.41 -21.44
CA ALA A 148 48.00 16.08 -20.08
C ALA A 148 46.93 16.48 -19.06
N ASN A 149 46.36 15.50 -18.37
CA ASN A 149 45.31 15.70 -17.37
C ASN A 149 45.90 15.59 -15.95
N VAL A 150 45.46 16.45 -15.03
CA VAL A 150 45.74 16.22 -13.60
C VAL A 150 44.74 15.20 -13.07
N SER A 151 45.23 14.18 -12.36
CA SER A 151 44.38 13.25 -11.63
C SER A 151 43.77 13.95 -10.42
N ALA A 152 42.46 14.15 -10.44
CA ALA A 152 41.67 14.55 -9.28
C ALA A 152 41.23 13.31 -8.48
N LYS A 153 40.94 13.50 -7.20
CA LYS A 153 40.58 12.42 -6.27
C LYS A 153 39.11 12.48 -5.92
N ALA A 154 38.39 11.36 -6.08
CA ALA A 154 37.08 11.20 -5.47
C ALA A 154 37.26 10.98 -3.95
N VAL A 155 36.71 11.87 -3.15
CA VAL A 155 36.93 11.90 -1.69
C VAL A 155 35.75 11.27 -0.96
N GLU A 156 34.53 11.62 -1.34
CA GLU A 156 33.33 11.25 -0.60
C GLU A 156 32.09 11.21 -1.51
N LEU A 157 31.21 10.23 -1.28
CA LEU A 157 29.88 10.15 -1.87
C LEU A 157 28.87 10.66 -0.85
N GLN A 158 28.13 11.71 -1.23
CA GLN A 158 27.19 12.40 -0.35
C GLN A 158 25.77 12.24 -0.87
N SER A 159 24.84 11.93 0.03
CA SER A 159 23.40 12.03 -0.22
C SER A 159 22.85 13.30 0.43
N VAL A 160 21.81 13.90 -0.14
CA VAL A 160 21.24 15.16 0.37
C VAL A 160 20.73 15.03 1.80
N ASN A 161 20.30 13.83 2.20
CA ASN A 161 19.98 13.45 3.59
C ASN A 161 19.91 11.92 3.72
N ALA A 162 19.74 11.44 4.96
CA ALA A 162 19.69 10.01 5.29
C ALA A 162 18.58 9.25 4.54
N PHE A 163 17.42 9.86 4.36
CA PHE A 163 16.30 9.22 3.68
C PHE A 163 16.62 8.88 2.22
N ASN A 164 17.34 9.78 1.53
CA ASN A 164 17.73 9.57 0.15
C ASN A 164 19.01 8.74 0.01
N SER A 165 19.65 8.29 1.09
CA SER A 165 20.90 7.53 1.00
C SER A 165 20.69 6.16 0.36
N PHE A 166 21.56 5.81 -0.60
CA PHE A 166 21.67 4.45 -1.11
C PHE A 166 22.55 3.55 -0.25
N TYR A 167 23.41 4.12 0.59
CA TYR A 167 24.31 3.33 1.42
C TYR A 167 23.58 2.80 2.68
N PRO A 168 23.80 1.53 3.09
CA PRO A 168 24.68 0.53 2.47
C PRO A 168 23.99 -0.45 1.52
N MET A 169 22.65 -0.52 1.50
CA MET A 169 21.90 -1.62 0.88
C MET A 169 21.55 -1.43 -0.59
N GLU A 170 21.91 -0.28 -1.18
CA GLU A 170 21.65 0.06 -2.57
C GLU A 170 22.94 0.52 -3.30
N VAL A 171 24.10 0.13 -2.76
CA VAL A 171 25.42 0.24 -3.38
C VAL A 171 25.80 -1.15 -3.90
N ILE A 172 26.00 -1.30 -5.21
CA ILE A 172 26.16 -2.62 -5.81
C ILE A 172 27.54 -3.24 -5.53
N ALA A 173 27.56 -4.57 -5.36
CA ALA A 173 28.75 -5.37 -5.61
C ALA A 173 29.15 -5.23 -7.08
N THR A 174 30.45 -5.25 -7.38
CA THR A 174 30.91 -5.30 -8.77
C THR A 174 30.60 -6.66 -9.40
N GLU A 175 30.66 -6.72 -10.72
CA GLU A 175 30.57 -7.95 -11.49
C GLU A 175 31.66 -8.94 -11.07
N SER A 176 32.89 -8.45 -10.83
CA SER A 176 34.01 -9.27 -10.37
C SER A 176 33.76 -9.85 -8.97
N GLU A 177 33.27 -9.04 -8.04
CA GLU A 177 32.92 -9.46 -6.68
C GLU A 177 31.76 -10.47 -6.70
N THR A 178 30.74 -10.21 -7.51
CA THR A 178 29.58 -11.09 -7.68
C THR A 178 30.01 -12.44 -8.25
N LYS A 179 30.81 -12.46 -9.32
CA LYS A 179 31.36 -13.70 -9.90
C LYS A 179 32.17 -14.48 -8.87
N SER A 180 33.01 -13.80 -8.10
CA SER A 180 33.84 -14.42 -7.05
C SER A 180 32.99 -15.04 -5.94
N LEU A 181 31.95 -14.34 -5.47
CA LEU A 181 31.02 -14.86 -4.48
C LEU A 181 30.28 -16.11 -4.98
N LEU A 182 29.72 -16.04 -6.20
CA LEU A 182 28.98 -17.16 -6.80
C LEU A 182 29.89 -18.37 -7.07
N ALA A 183 31.13 -18.15 -7.52
CA ALA A 183 32.11 -19.22 -7.67
C ALA A 183 32.40 -19.94 -6.34
N SER A 184 32.42 -19.21 -5.22
CA SER A 184 32.57 -19.80 -3.88
C SER A 184 31.37 -20.63 -3.42
N GLN A 185 30.19 -20.43 -4.04
CA GLN A 185 28.93 -21.10 -3.72
C GLN A 185 28.41 -21.96 -4.89
N LYS A 186 29.27 -22.38 -5.82
CA LYS A 186 28.87 -23.03 -7.09
C LYS A 186 28.01 -24.29 -6.96
N ASN A 187 28.10 -24.99 -5.83
CA ASN A 187 27.35 -26.24 -5.57
C ASN A 187 26.06 -26.00 -4.79
N GLU A 188 25.80 -24.77 -4.37
CA GLU A 188 24.65 -24.44 -3.54
C GLU A 188 23.46 -24.01 -4.41
N PRO A 189 22.27 -24.63 -4.31
CA PRO A 189 21.13 -24.25 -5.14
C PRO A 189 20.63 -22.81 -4.88
N TYR A 190 20.90 -22.28 -3.69
CA TYR A 190 20.55 -20.91 -3.30
C TYR A 190 21.44 -20.44 -2.16
N ILE A 191 21.49 -19.14 -1.90
CA ILE A 191 22.26 -18.53 -0.81
C ILE A 191 21.30 -17.77 0.11
N VAL A 192 21.58 -17.78 1.42
CA VAL A 192 20.80 -17.06 2.45
C VAL A 192 21.68 -16.01 3.11
N PHE A 193 21.22 -14.77 3.15
CA PHE A 193 21.88 -13.63 3.78
C PHE A 193 21.02 -13.10 4.93
N PRO A 194 21.36 -13.41 6.19
CA PRO A 194 20.69 -12.82 7.34
C PRO A 194 21.08 -11.34 7.47
N GLU A 195 20.10 -10.46 7.65
CA GLU A 195 20.33 -9.02 7.72
C GLU A 195 19.42 -8.36 8.76
N ASP A 196 19.95 -7.34 9.44
CA ASP A 196 19.19 -6.59 10.44
C ASP A 196 18.15 -5.67 9.77
N ARG A 197 17.06 -5.40 10.50
CA ARG A 197 15.97 -4.49 10.09
C ARG A 197 16.43 -3.10 9.64
N GLU A 198 17.52 -2.58 10.21
CA GLU A 198 18.08 -1.26 9.84
C GLU A 198 18.74 -1.27 8.46
N ASN A 199 19.09 -2.46 7.95
CA ASN A 199 19.69 -2.67 6.64
C ASN A 199 18.69 -3.39 5.71
N SER A 200 17.50 -2.81 5.54
CA SER A 200 16.45 -3.35 4.64
C SER A 200 17.01 -3.69 3.25
N ILE A 201 16.78 -4.92 2.78
CA ILE A 201 17.17 -5.37 1.44
C ILE A 201 16.27 -4.69 0.42
N ARG A 202 16.87 -4.04 -0.57
CA ARG A 202 16.18 -3.16 -1.54
C ARG A 202 16.50 -3.45 -3.00
N MET A 203 17.50 -4.30 -3.27
CA MET A 203 17.93 -4.64 -4.62
C MET A 203 17.53 -6.08 -4.95
N LYS A 204 16.77 -6.23 -6.03
CA LYS A 204 16.26 -7.53 -6.49
C LYS A 204 17.26 -8.31 -7.35
N TYR A 205 18.14 -7.61 -8.08
CA TYR A 205 18.99 -8.22 -9.11
C TYR A 205 20.49 -8.16 -8.80
N ASP A 206 20.87 -7.48 -7.71
CA ASP A 206 22.26 -7.21 -7.37
C ASP A 206 22.50 -7.53 -5.90
N PHE A 207 23.71 -8.00 -5.59
CA PHE A 207 24.17 -8.03 -4.20
C PHE A 207 24.60 -6.62 -3.77
N PRO A 208 24.24 -6.18 -2.55
CA PRO A 208 24.86 -4.99 -1.98
C PRO A 208 26.34 -5.25 -1.68
N GLN A 209 27.20 -4.26 -1.89
CA GLN A 209 28.62 -4.30 -1.55
C GLN A 209 28.83 -4.77 -0.10
N ARG A 210 27.95 -4.38 0.81
CA ARG A 210 27.93 -4.83 2.20
C ARG A 210 28.02 -6.35 2.36
N TRP A 211 27.34 -7.13 1.52
CA TRP A 211 27.38 -8.60 1.60
C TRP A 211 28.71 -9.18 1.14
N ILE A 212 29.40 -8.49 0.23
CA ILE A 212 30.77 -8.84 -0.16
C ILE A 212 31.73 -8.57 1.00
N GLU A 213 31.61 -7.40 1.63
CA GLU A 213 32.51 -6.98 2.72
C GLU A 213 32.31 -7.80 4.00
N THR A 214 31.07 -8.18 4.30
CA THR A 214 30.75 -8.96 5.50
C THR A 214 30.87 -10.47 5.27
N GLY A 215 30.73 -10.93 4.01
CA GLY A 215 30.68 -12.33 3.64
C GLY A 215 29.38 -13.03 4.07
N ILE A 216 29.17 -14.24 3.56
CA ILE A 216 27.99 -15.06 3.90
C ILE A 216 28.04 -15.44 5.38
N LYS A 217 27.03 -15.03 6.15
CA LYS A 217 26.88 -15.37 7.57
C LYS A 217 25.97 -16.58 7.75
N LYS A 218 26.38 -17.50 8.63
CA LYS A 218 25.56 -18.65 9.08
C LYS A 218 24.80 -18.36 10.39
N ASN A 219 24.90 -17.14 10.90
CA ASN A 219 24.22 -16.71 12.10
C ASN A 219 23.72 -15.27 11.95
N PHE A 220 22.69 -14.94 12.73
CA PHE A 220 22.15 -13.62 12.93
C PHE A 220 22.16 -13.31 14.43
N SER A 221 22.51 -12.07 14.78
CA SER A 221 22.45 -11.60 16.16
C SER A 221 21.69 -10.28 16.23
N GLY A 222 20.75 -10.19 17.18
CA GLY A 222 19.89 -9.03 17.37
C GLY A 222 19.76 -8.64 18.84
N THR A 223 19.31 -7.42 19.10
CA THR A 223 19.02 -6.92 20.46
C THR A 223 17.63 -6.30 20.49
N ALA A 224 16.85 -6.66 21.51
CA ALA A 224 15.48 -6.22 21.66
C ALA A 224 15.12 -5.97 23.13
N LEU A 225 14.02 -5.25 23.34
CA LEU A 225 13.43 -4.99 24.65
C LEU A 225 12.31 -5.98 24.96
N LYS A 226 11.98 -6.12 26.25
CA LYS A 226 10.78 -6.85 26.70
C LYS A 226 9.54 -6.19 26.08
N GLY A 227 8.60 -6.99 25.56
CA GLY A 227 7.38 -6.45 24.91
C GLY A 227 7.57 -5.90 23.49
N GLU A 228 8.80 -5.86 22.94
CA GLU A 228 9.06 -5.34 21.60
C GLU A 228 8.61 -6.31 20.50
N ASN A 229 8.07 -5.78 19.39
CA ASN A 229 7.97 -6.55 18.15
C ASN A 229 9.27 -6.41 17.37
N TYR A 230 10.19 -7.36 17.52
CA TYR A 230 11.48 -7.33 16.82
C TYR A 230 11.32 -7.80 15.37
N ALA A 231 12.15 -7.29 14.45
CA ALA A 231 12.14 -7.67 13.05
C ALA A 231 13.56 -7.87 12.52
N TYR A 232 13.71 -8.79 11.57
CA TYR A 232 14.92 -9.00 10.77
C TYR A 232 14.53 -9.63 9.43
N GLN A 233 15.49 -9.86 8.54
CA GLN A 233 15.20 -10.44 7.23
C GLN A 233 16.23 -11.48 6.81
N LEU A 234 15.79 -12.39 5.94
CA LEU A 234 16.64 -13.35 5.24
C LEU A 234 16.59 -13.05 3.74
N GLY A 235 17.69 -12.60 3.15
CA GLY A 235 17.83 -12.42 1.71
C GLY A 235 18.09 -13.76 1.03
N ILE A 236 17.17 -14.21 0.19
CA ILE A 236 17.27 -15.49 -0.52
C ILE A 236 17.69 -15.23 -1.97
N TYR A 237 18.84 -15.74 -2.38
CA TYR A 237 19.31 -15.66 -3.77
C TYR A 237 19.27 -17.04 -4.44
N SER A 238 18.52 -17.17 -5.54
CA SER A 238 18.43 -18.45 -6.28
C SER A 238 19.54 -18.59 -7.31
N GLN A 239 20.22 -19.74 -7.29
CA GLN A 239 21.10 -20.22 -8.37
C GLN A 239 20.40 -21.24 -9.29
N LEU A 240 19.17 -21.65 -8.95
CA LEU A 240 18.29 -22.46 -9.80
C LEU A 240 17.48 -21.56 -10.75
N ASP A 241 16.95 -22.15 -11.83
CA ASP A 241 15.97 -21.50 -12.71
C ASP A 241 14.82 -20.86 -11.93
N THR A 242 14.31 -21.59 -10.93
CA THR A 242 13.39 -21.08 -9.91
C THR A 242 13.52 -21.92 -8.65
N LEU A 243 13.78 -21.28 -7.53
CA LEU A 243 13.62 -21.88 -6.21
C LEU A 243 12.13 -21.84 -5.83
N ARG A 244 11.52 -23.02 -5.66
CA ARG A 244 10.05 -23.14 -5.58
C ARG A 244 9.59 -23.21 -4.13
N ASN A 245 8.54 -22.45 -3.82
CA ASN A 245 7.84 -22.45 -2.54
C ASN A 245 8.80 -22.33 -1.34
N VAL A 246 9.46 -21.19 -1.23
CA VAL A 246 10.37 -20.88 -0.12
C VAL A 246 9.56 -20.66 1.15
N VAL A 247 9.85 -21.44 2.19
CA VAL A 247 9.18 -21.39 3.49
C VAL A 247 10.20 -21.17 4.59
N VAL A 248 9.87 -20.33 5.57
CA VAL A 248 10.70 -20.05 6.75
C VAL A 248 10.08 -20.71 7.99
N ASP A 249 10.84 -21.59 8.64
CA ASP A 249 10.48 -22.26 9.88
C ASP A 249 11.40 -21.85 11.04
N PHE A 250 10.86 -21.84 12.26
CA PHE A 250 11.57 -21.42 13.46
C PHE A 250 11.63 -22.53 14.50
N SER A 251 12.76 -22.64 15.22
CA SER A 251 12.81 -23.35 16.51
C SER A 251 12.37 -22.44 17.65
N ASP A 252 12.12 -23.00 18.83
CA ASP A 252 12.12 -22.18 20.05
C ASP A 252 13.49 -21.52 20.23
N LEU A 253 13.52 -20.34 20.88
CA LEU A 253 14.76 -19.73 21.35
C LEU A 253 14.91 -20.02 22.84
N LYS A 254 16.09 -20.48 23.26
CA LYS A 254 16.36 -20.84 24.66
C LYS A 254 17.57 -20.09 25.19
N ASP A 255 17.49 -19.58 26.41
CA ASP A 255 18.65 -19.01 27.08
C ASP A 255 19.49 -20.09 27.80
N ALA A 256 20.60 -19.68 28.40
CA ALA A 256 21.50 -20.60 29.13
C ALA A 256 20.87 -21.18 30.41
N LYS A 257 19.77 -20.59 30.93
CA LYS A 257 19.06 -21.03 32.13
C LYS A 257 17.85 -21.91 31.80
N GLY A 258 17.58 -22.15 30.52
CA GLY A 258 16.47 -22.97 30.04
C GLY A 258 15.15 -22.23 29.87
N HIS A 259 15.12 -20.89 30.04
CA HIS A 259 13.95 -20.10 29.71
C HIS A 259 13.69 -20.13 28.20
N VAL A 260 12.43 -20.10 27.80
CA VAL A 260 12.01 -20.33 26.42
C VAL A 260 11.21 -19.16 25.88
N LEU A 261 11.61 -18.66 24.70
CA LEU A 261 10.74 -17.92 23.80
C LEU A 261 10.21 -18.90 22.75
N SER A 262 8.91 -19.18 22.79
CA SER A 262 8.28 -20.18 21.93
C SER A 262 8.37 -19.79 20.45
N LYS A 263 8.54 -20.75 19.55
CA LYS A 263 8.47 -20.48 18.09
C LYS A 263 7.17 -19.82 17.63
N ASN A 264 6.09 -19.93 18.40
CA ASN A 264 4.78 -19.40 18.03
C ASN A 264 4.69 -17.87 18.08
N ILE A 265 5.66 -17.19 18.71
CA ILE A 265 5.75 -15.71 18.65
C ILE A 265 6.53 -15.23 17.42
N MET A 266 6.98 -16.15 16.56
CA MET A 266 7.80 -15.86 15.38
C MET A 266 7.03 -16.14 14.09
N GLU A 267 7.11 -15.19 13.16
CA GLU A 267 6.41 -15.29 11.88
C GLU A 267 7.28 -14.80 10.74
N CYS A 268 6.99 -15.29 9.52
CA CYS A 268 7.50 -14.69 8.30
C CYS A 268 6.31 -14.13 7.50
N ILE A 269 6.26 -12.80 7.36
CA ILE A 269 5.14 -12.10 6.71
C ILE A 269 5.02 -12.45 5.21
N ASN A 270 6.12 -12.93 4.61
CA ASN A 270 6.13 -13.38 3.22
C ASN A 270 5.50 -14.76 3.02
N ASN A 271 5.33 -15.56 4.08
CA ASN A 271 4.73 -16.90 3.99
C ASN A 271 3.28 -16.95 4.47
N LYS A 272 2.91 -16.06 5.39
CA LYS A 272 1.61 -16.04 6.02
C LYS A 272 1.24 -14.63 6.44
N GLY A 273 -0.04 -14.32 6.39
CA GLY A 273 -0.58 -13.08 6.90
C GLY A 273 -2.08 -13.13 7.15
N VAL A 274 -2.66 -11.98 7.44
CA VAL A 274 -4.10 -11.82 7.62
C VAL A 274 -4.56 -10.77 6.61
N ASN A 275 -5.63 -11.05 5.87
CA ASN A 275 -6.14 -10.08 4.91
C ASN A 275 -6.92 -8.96 5.61
N TRP A 276 -7.35 -7.96 4.84
CA TRP A 276 -8.05 -6.78 5.33
C TRP A 276 -9.46 -7.02 5.93
N VAL A 277 -9.95 -8.27 5.95
CA VAL A 277 -11.20 -8.69 6.62
C VAL A 277 -10.93 -9.71 7.73
N GLY A 278 -9.69 -9.78 8.22
CA GLY A 278 -9.32 -10.66 9.34
C GLY A 278 -9.15 -12.15 8.98
N ILE A 279 -9.18 -12.54 7.70
CA ILE A 279 -9.04 -13.95 7.30
C ILE A 279 -7.55 -14.30 7.12
N PRO A 280 -7.04 -15.35 7.80
CA PRO A 280 -5.68 -15.85 7.60
C PRO A 280 -5.41 -16.29 6.15
N GLN A 281 -4.22 -15.99 5.66
CA GLN A 281 -3.76 -16.32 4.32
C GLN A 281 -2.34 -16.90 4.35
N THR A 282 -2.05 -17.74 3.36
CA THR A 282 -0.71 -18.27 3.10
C THR A 282 -0.26 -17.83 1.71
N PHE A 283 1.02 -17.52 1.57
CA PHE A 283 1.60 -17.03 0.33
C PHE A 283 2.68 -17.98 -0.17
N THR A 284 2.60 -18.31 -1.46
CA THR A 284 3.61 -19.12 -2.14
C THR A 284 4.71 -18.21 -2.68
N VAL A 285 5.92 -18.33 -2.14
CA VAL A 285 7.07 -17.53 -2.57
C VAL A 285 7.95 -18.35 -3.51
N ASN A 286 8.11 -17.88 -4.75
CA ASN A 286 9.05 -18.45 -5.71
C ASN A 286 10.16 -17.43 -5.98
N VAL A 287 11.41 -17.87 -5.98
CA VAL A 287 12.57 -16.99 -6.25
C VAL A 287 13.17 -17.36 -7.60
N PRO A 288 13.01 -16.51 -8.63
CA PRO A 288 13.59 -16.77 -9.94
C PRO A 288 15.12 -16.74 -9.91
N ASN A 289 15.73 -17.34 -10.93
CA ASN A 289 17.18 -17.33 -11.12
C ASN A 289 17.78 -15.92 -11.04
N LYS A 290 18.91 -15.82 -10.34
CA LYS A 290 19.69 -14.57 -10.18
C LYS A 290 18.92 -13.42 -9.55
N GLN A 291 17.89 -13.71 -8.75
CA GLN A 291 17.13 -12.71 -8.01
C GLN A 291 17.26 -12.92 -6.50
N VAL A 292 17.18 -11.80 -5.78
CA VAL A 292 17.13 -11.72 -4.33
C VAL A 292 15.68 -11.51 -3.89
N GLN A 293 15.19 -12.39 -3.01
CA GLN A 293 13.91 -12.27 -2.33
C GLN A 293 14.15 -12.02 -0.84
N PRO A 294 13.77 -10.84 -0.30
CA PRO A 294 13.74 -10.61 1.14
C PRO A 294 12.61 -11.42 1.79
N MET A 295 12.92 -12.16 2.85
CA MET A 295 11.95 -12.84 3.72
C MET A 295 11.98 -12.18 5.09
N TRP A 296 10.99 -11.36 5.41
CA TRP A 296 10.89 -10.60 6.65
C TRP A 296 10.34 -11.48 7.77
N CYS A 297 11.10 -11.57 8.85
CA CYS A 297 10.79 -12.33 10.05
C CYS A 297 10.48 -11.37 11.21
N THR A 298 9.41 -11.63 11.96
CA THR A 298 9.01 -10.87 13.14
C THR A 298 9.06 -11.76 14.39
N VAL A 299 9.33 -11.16 15.55
CA VAL A 299 9.35 -11.82 16.86
C VAL A 299 8.58 -10.95 17.85
N ALA A 300 7.40 -11.39 18.27
CA ALA A 300 6.56 -10.67 19.24
C ALA A 300 7.00 -10.99 20.68
N ILE A 301 8.04 -10.29 21.16
CA ILE A 301 8.66 -10.59 22.46
C ILE A 301 7.65 -10.32 23.58
N PRO A 302 7.40 -11.29 24.49
CA PRO A 302 6.51 -11.08 25.62
C PRO A 302 7.00 -9.96 26.55
N GLU A 303 6.07 -9.23 27.17
CA GLU A 303 6.41 -8.19 28.16
C GLU A 303 7.06 -8.77 29.41
N ASN A 304 6.74 -10.03 29.74
CA ASN A 304 7.33 -10.78 30.85
C ASN A 304 8.55 -11.63 30.45
N ALA A 305 9.11 -11.44 29.25
CA ALA A 305 10.35 -12.11 28.86
C ALA A 305 11.48 -11.74 29.83
N LEU A 306 12.30 -12.72 30.19
CA LEU A 306 13.44 -12.48 31.08
C LEU A 306 14.64 -11.94 30.27
N PRO A 307 15.46 -11.05 30.86
CA PRO A 307 16.68 -10.59 30.20
C PRO A 307 17.68 -11.72 30.00
N GLY A 308 18.32 -11.78 28.83
CA GLY A 308 19.25 -12.85 28.51
C GLY A 308 19.51 -12.99 27.01
N VAL A 309 20.44 -13.89 26.65
CA VAL A 309 20.72 -14.24 25.25
C VAL A 309 20.00 -15.54 24.92
N TYR A 310 18.97 -15.45 24.09
CA TYR A 310 18.19 -16.58 23.62
C TYR A 310 18.74 -17.08 22.29
N LYS A 311 18.96 -18.39 22.19
CA LYS A 311 19.55 -19.03 21.01
C LYS A 311 18.58 -20.02 20.38
N GLY A 312 18.54 -20.05 19.06
CA GLY A 312 17.78 -21.01 18.29
C GLY A 312 18.16 -20.98 16.83
N THR A 313 17.27 -21.43 15.97
CA THR A 313 17.54 -21.60 14.54
C THR A 313 16.33 -21.17 13.72
N VAL A 314 16.59 -20.43 12.64
CA VAL A 314 15.63 -20.25 11.54
C VAL A 314 16.06 -21.12 10.36
N THR A 315 15.13 -21.83 9.74
CA THR A 315 15.38 -22.77 8.65
C THR A 315 14.61 -22.34 7.42
N VAL A 316 15.34 -22.09 6.32
CA VAL A 316 14.76 -21.83 5.00
C VAL A 316 14.62 -23.16 4.29
N LYS A 317 13.39 -23.48 3.85
CA LYS A 317 13.05 -24.68 3.08
C LYS A 317 12.56 -24.28 1.70
N ALA A 318 12.75 -25.16 0.72
CA ALA A 318 12.19 -25.04 -0.61
C ALA A 318 11.82 -26.43 -1.13
N ASN A 319 10.87 -26.53 -2.06
CA ASN A 319 10.39 -27.83 -2.54
C ASN A 319 11.46 -28.58 -3.38
N ASN A 320 12.38 -27.85 -4.00
CA ASN A 320 13.37 -28.39 -4.94
C ASN A 320 14.83 -28.17 -4.52
N ALA A 321 15.07 -27.92 -3.23
CA ALA A 321 16.42 -27.75 -2.70
C ALA A 321 16.49 -28.13 -1.22
N SER A 322 17.67 -28.58 -0.76
CA SER A 322 17.90 -28.88 0.66
C SER A 322 17.71 -27.65 1.54
N ALA A 323 17.21 -27.87 2.75
CA ALA A 323 16.97 -26.80 3.70
C ALA A 323 18.29 -26.17 4.20
N LYS A 324 18.27 -24.88 4.50
CA LYS A 324 19.41 -24.13 5.08
C LYS A 324 19.03 -23.55 6.43
N SER A 325 19.83 -23.84 7.45
CA SER A 325 19.64 -23.37 8.82
C SER A 325 20.58 -22.22 9.14
N ILE A 326 20.04 -21.17 9.74
CA ILE A 326 20.77 -19.99 10.24
C ILE A 326 20.59 -19.94 11.75
N ALA A 327 21.69 -19.85 12.50
CA ALA A 327 21.63 -19.70 13.95
C ALA A 327 21.15 -18.29 14.33
N ILE A 328 20.22 -18.19 15.28
CA ILE A 328 19.70 -16.92 15.80
C ILE A 328 20.18 -16.73 17.23
N ASN A 329 20.75 -15.56 17.52
CA ASN A 329 21.05 -15.11 18.88
C ASN A 329 20.29 -13.80 19.15
N LEU A 330 19.28 -13.83 20.01
CA LEU A 330 18.49 -12.65 20.35
C LEU A 330 18.77 -12.24 21.80
N THR A 331 19.34 -11.05 21.98
CA THR A 331 19.59 -10.48 23.31
C THR A 331 18.39 -9.68 23.77
N ILE A 332 17.77 -10.09 24.87
CA ILE A 332 16.68 -9.37 25.54
C ILE A 332 17.29 -8.53 26.66
N LEU A 333 17.15 -7.20 26.56
CA LEU A 333 17.62 -6.28 27.58
C LEU A 333 16.61 -6.16 28.74
N ASP A 334 17.09 -5.79 29.92
CA ASP A 334 16.24 -5.52 31.09
C ASP A 334 15.56 -4.15 31.01
N LYS A 335 14.78 -3.95 29.95
CA LYS A 335 13.95 -2.76 29.73
C LYS A 335 12.74 -3.14 28.90
N THR A 336 11.60 -2.55 29.20
CA THR A 336 10.35 -2.76 28.48
C THR A 336 10.19 -1.72 27.36
N ALA A 337 9.80 -2.18 26.18
CA ALA A 337 9.49 -1.31 25.04
C ALA A 337 8.24 -0.48 25.32
N LYS A 338 8.30 0.81 25.02
CA LYS A 338 7.10 1.66 24.95
C LYS A 338 6.32 1.31 23.69
N ASN A 339 4.99 1.16 23.77
CA ASN A 339 4.13 0.88 22.61
C ASN A 339 4.64 -0.27 21.71
N ARG A 340 5.26 -1.31 22.30
CA ARG A 340 5.92 -2.42 21.58
C ARG A 340 7.02 -2.00 20.59
N GLY A 341 7.58 -0.80 20.76
CA GLY A 341 8.60 -0.19 19.90
C GLY A 341 8.02 0.57 18.70
N ALA A 342 6.69 0.75 18.61
CA ALA A 342 6.06 1.43 17.49
C ALA A 342 6.35 2.94 17.43
N ASP A 343 6.91 3.54 18.47
CA ASP A 343 7.37 4.94 18.49
C ASP A 343 8.73 5.15 17.79
N GLU A 344 9.46 4.07 17.49
CA GLU A 344 10.74 4.08 16.79
C GLU A 344 10.61 3.38 15.41
N PRO A 345 10.04 4.03 14.39
CA PRO A 345 9.64 3.35 13.14
C PRO A 345 10.80 2.70 12.37
N TRP A 346 12.04 3.17 12.53
CA TRP A 346 13.22 2.53 11.92
C TRP A 346 13.48 1.11 12.45
N LYS A 347 12.90 0.76 13.61
CA LYS A 347 12.92 -0.58 14.19
C LYS A 347 11.92 -1.55 13.55
N GLN A 348 11.15 -1.13 12.53
CA GLN A 348 10.25 -2.01 11.76
C GLN A 348 9.25 -2.81 12.63
N THR A 349 8.98 -2.35 13.86
CA THR A 349 8.15 -3.07 14.84
C THR A 349 6.68 -3.15 14.42
N ARG A 350 6.28 -2.20 13.58
CA ARG A 350 4.93 -2.05 13.03
C ARG A 350 4.62 -3.02 11.90
N LEU A 351 5.59 -3.81 11.42
CA LEU A 351 5.32 -4.92 10.49
C LEU A 351 4.36 -5.96 11.10
N SER A 352 4.33 -6.07 12.42
CA SER A 352 3.33 -6.88 13.15
C SER A 352 1.89 -6.44 12.88
N TRP A 353 1.64 -5.20 12.47
CA TRP A 353 0.30 -4.72 12.15
C TRP A 353 -0.28 -5.33 10.87
N LEU A 354 0.56 -5.82 9.95
CA LEU A 354 0.09 -6.47 8.71
C LEU A 354 -0.69 -7.75 8.98
N ASN A 355 -0.43 -8.40 10.11
CA ASN A 355 -1.09 -9.65 10.53
C ASN A 355 -2.07 -9.42 11.68
N SER A 356 -2.45 -8.17 11.93
CA SER A 356 -3.28 -7.80 13.08
C SER A 356 -4.76 -7.86 12.75
N THR A 357 -5.55 -8.51 13.61
CA THR A 357 -7.03 -8.47 13.61
C THR A 357 -7.57 -7.34 14.49
N LEU A 358 -6.75 -6.32 14.74
CA LEU A 358 -7.13 -5.18 15.56
C LEU A 358 -8.19 -4.36 14.81
N ALA A 359 -9.25 -3.98 15.52
CA ALA A 359 -10.38 -3.23 14.97
C ALA A 359 -11.20 -3.97 13.89
N GLU A 360 -11.11 -5.30 13.82
CA GLU A 360 -12.00 -6.17 13.01
C GLU A 360 -13.27 -6.60 13.79
N LYS A 361 -13.44 -6.13 15.03
CA LYS A 361 -14.62 -6.46 15.83
C LYS A 361 -15.81 -5.64 15.36
N ASN A 362 -16.98 -6.29 15.26
CA ASN A 362 -18.27 -5.63 15.04
C ASN A 362 -18.80 -4.97 16.33
N ASP A 363 -17.95 -4.21 17.00
CA ASP A 363 -18.32 -3.46 18.21
C ASP A 363 -19.09 -2.20 17.80
N VAL A 364 -20.21 -1.93 18.49
CA VAL A 364 -21.02 -0.73 18.23
C VAL A 364 -20.33 0.51 18.80
N ILE A 365 -20.29 1.59 18.01
CA ILE A 365 -19.69 2.87 18.40
C ILE A 365 -20.76 3.93 18.64
N THR A 366 -20.51 4.86 19.56
CA THR A 366 -21.40 6.02 19.75
C THR A 366 -21.49 6.86 18.46
N PRO A 367 -22.69 7.36 18.08
CA PRO A 367 -23.97 7.32 18.81
C PRO A 367 -24.87 6.12 18.47
N TYR A 368 -24.38 5.11 17.75
CA TYR A 368 -25.18 3.95 17.38
C TYR A 368 -25.52 3.08 18.59
N ALA A 369 -26.54 2.25 18.43
CA ALA A 369 -27.06 1.34 19.43
C ALA A 369 -27.02 -0.09 18.89
N ASP A 370 -26.94 -1.05 19.81
CA ASP A 370 -26.96 -2.48 19.51
C ASP A 370 -28.17 -2.86 18.64
N LEU A 371 -27.91 -3.72 17.67
CA LEU A 371 -28.95 -4.35 16.87
C LEU A 371 -29.81 -5.26 17.76
N LYS A 372 -31.13 -5.16 17.61
CA LYS A 372 -32.08 -6.06 18.29
C LYS A 372 -32.92 -6.81 17.28
N LEU A 373 -32.93 -8.13 17.39
CA LEU A 373 -33.77 -8.99 16.57
C LEU A 373 -35.06 -9.34 17.32
N VAL A 374 -36.20 -8.82 16.85
CA VAL A 374 -37.54 -9.11 17.38
C VAL A 374 -38.37 -9.82 16.31
N GLY A 375 -38.45 -11.15 16.39
CA GLY A 375 -39.07 -11.97 15.35
C GLY A 375 -38.26 -11.90 14.04
N ASN A 376 -38.83 -11.28 13.01
CA ASN A 376 -38.16 -11.00 11.72
C ASN A 376 -37.76 -9.52 11.57
N LYS A 377 -37.84 -8.72 12.64
CA LYS A 377 -37.50 -7.29 12.64
C LYS A 377 -36.12 -7.08 13.24
N VAL A 378 -35.26 -6.39 12.51
CA VAL A 378 -33.98 -5.89 13.00
C VAL A 378 -34.16 -4.41 13.35
N GLU A 379 -34.13 -4.11 14.64
CA GLU A 379 -34.15 -2.75 15.17
C GLU A 379 -32.73 -2.23 15.33
N LEU A 380 -32.52 -0.98 14.94
CA LEU A 380 -31.27 -0.23 15.06
C LEU A 380 -31.60 1.22 15.40
N LEU A 381 -30.58 2.06 15.61
CA LEU A 381 -30.78 3.46 15.97
C LEU A 381 -31.76 4.17 15.01
N GLY A 382 -32.95 4.50 15.54
CA GLY A 382 -34.00 5.26 14.87
C GLY A 382 -34.65 4.56 13.67
N ARG A 383 -34.41 3.27 13.44
CA ARG A 383 -34.88 2.54 12.26
C ARG A 383 -35.31 1.12 12.61
N THR A 384 -36.03 0.50 11.69
CA THR A 384 -36.35 -0.94 11.75
C THR A 384 -36.43 -1.51 10.35
N VAL A 385 -35.78 -2.65 10.12
CA VAL A 385 -35.91 -3.44 8.89
C VAL A 385 -36.67 -4.71 9.21
N THR A 386 -37.85 -4.88 8.62
CA THR A 386 -38.61 -6.13 8.70
C THR A 386 -38.21 -7.03 7.52
N ILE A 387 -37.88 -8.29 7.78
CA ILE A 387 -37.37 -9.22 6.76
C ILE A 387 -38.51 -10.15 6.30
N ALA A 388 -38.82 -10.15 5.01
CA ALA A 388 -39.81 -11.05 4.41
C ALA A 388 -39.28 -12.49 4.37
N LYS A 389 -40.17 -13.48 4.23
CA LYS A 389 -39.78 -14.90 4.06
C LYS A 389 -38.81 -15.15 2.89
N THR A 390 -38.85 -14.29 1.87
CA THR A 390 -37.92 -14.32 0.72
C THR A 390 -36.47 -14.02 1.10
N GLY A 391 -36.25 -13.43 2.29
CA GLY A 391 -34.95 -12.95 2.76
C GLY A 391 -34.70 -11.47 2.49
N PHE A 392 -35.53 -10.82 1.67
CA PHE A 392 -35.44 -9.39 1.35
C PHE A 392 -36.26 -8.51 2.31
N PRO A 393 -36.05 -7.18 2.32
CA PRO A 393 -36.83 -6.29 3.17
C PRO A 393 -38.33 -6.34 2.84
N GLU A 394 -39.16 -6.62 3.84
CA GLU A 394 -40.61 -6.46 3.80
C GLU A 394 -41.01 -4.99 3.98
N GLN A 395 -40.35 -4.31 4.91
CA GLN A 395 -40.56 -2.90 5.21
C GLN A 395 -39.28 -2.31 5.82
N ILE A 396 -39.01 -1.05 5.50
CA ILE A 396 -37.96 -0.25 6.12
C ILE A 396 -38.66 0.96 6.75
N THR A 397 -38.57 1.07 8.07
CA THR A 397 -39.20 2.17 8.83
C THR A 397 -38.11 3.05 9.43
N THR A 398 -38.22 4.36 9.29
CA THR A 398 -37.40 5.34 10.00
C THR A 398 -38.26 6.12 10.99
N HIS A 399 -37.63 6.64 12.03
CA HIS A 399 -38.29 7.34 13.14
C HIS A 399 -37.76 8.76 13.33
N PHE A 400 -36.90 9.24 12.43
CA PHE A 400 -36.33 10.58 12.54
C PHE A 400 -37.35 11.66 12.21
N ASN A 401 -37.33 12.75 12.97
CA ASN A 401 -38.11 13.95 12.66
C ASN A 401 -37.62 14.62 11.36
N GLN A 402 -38.41 15.55 10.82
CA GLN A 402 -38.09 16.20 9.54
C GLN A 402 -36.83 17.07 9.64
N GLU A 403 -36.58 17.68 10.80
CA GLU A 403 -35.41 18.50 11.12
C GLU A 403 -34.13 17.68 11.29
N MET A 404 -34.25 16.36 11.37
CA MET A 404 -33.15 15.42 11.60
C MET A 404 -32.43 15.57 12.94
N THR A 405 -33.03 16.26 13.90
CA THR A 405 -32.45 16.56 15.22
C THR A 405 -32.81 15.56 16.31
N ASP A 406 -33.81 14.70 16.10
CA ASP A 406 -34.24 13.71 17.09
C ASP A 406 -34.87 12.45 16.44
N ILE A 407 -35.07 11.42 17.26
CA ILE A 407 -35.80 10.20 16.93
C ILE A 407 -37.16 10.26 17.64
N ASP A 408 -38.23 10.35 16.87
CA ASP A 408 -39.61 10.38 17.33
C ASP A 408 -40.21 8.96 17.40
N THR A 409 -41.44 8.86 17.90
CA THR A 409 -42.29 7.67 17.87
C THR A 409 -42.97 7.46 16.52
N SER A 410 -43.13 8.53 15.72
CA SER A 410 -43.77 8.51 14.40
C SER A 410 -43.05 7.58 13.41
N GLN A 411 -43.81 6.76 12.70
CA GLN A 411 -43.27 5.83 11.70
C GLN A 411 -43.22 6.46 10.31
N ASN A 412 -42.03 6.49 9.70
CA ASN A 412 -41.85 6.78 8.29
C ASN A 412 -41.55 5.48 7.53
N LYS A 413 -42.59 4.90 6.93
CA LYS A 413 -42.45 3.69 6.10
C LYS A 413 -41.91 4.07 4.73
N LEU A 414 -40.81 3.45 4.33
CA LEU A 414 -40.14 3.75 3.07
C LEU A 414 -40.77 3.00 1.89
N LEU A 415 -41.22 1.77 2.10
CA LEU A 415 -41.70 0.88 1.05
C LEU A 415 -43.22 0.78 1.05
N VAL A 416 -43.85 0.75 -0.13
CA VAL A 416 -45.30 0.52 -0.25
C VAL A 416 -45.66 -0.96 -0.23
N GLU A 417 -44.73 -1.82 -0.61
CA GLU A 417 -44.83 -3.28 -0.62
C GLU A 417 -43.44 -3.89 -0.41
N PRO A 418 -43.32 -5.21 -0.12
CA PRO A 418 -42.02 -5.85 0.07
C PRO A 418 -41.08 -5.68 -1.13
N VAL A 419 -39.78 -5.70 -0.89
CA VAL A 419 -38.78 -5.79 -1.98
C VAL A 419 -38.99 -7.09 -2.75
N HIS A 420 -39.07 -6.98 -4.07
CA HIS A 420 -39.29 -8.12 -4.95
C HIS A 420 -38.07 -8.41 -5.81
N PHE A 421 -37.77 -9.70 -5.96
CA PHE A 421 -36.78 -10.21 -6.89
C PHE A 421 -37.50 -11.11 -7.88
N HIS A 422 -37.83 -10.57 -9.04
CA HIS A 422 -38.62 -11.29 -10.04
C HIS A 422 -37.72 -12.02 -11.01
N ILE A 423 -38.13 -13.24 -11.37
CA ILE A 423 -37.53 -14.00 -12.46
C ILE A 423 -38.64 -14.39 -13.42
N ARG A 424 -38.58 -13.90 -14.66
CA ARG A 424 -39.60 -14.14 -15.67
C ARG A 424 -39.07 -15.06 -16.76
N LYS A 425 -39.83 -16.10 -17.09
CA LYS A 425 -39.55 -16.98 -18.23
C LYS A 425 -39.69 -16.22 -19.54
N LYS A 426 -39.21 -16.81 -20.64
CA LYS A 426 -39.29 -16.24 -21.99
C LYS A 426 -40.73 -15.85 -22.41
N ASP A 427 -41.75 -16.58 -21.96
CA ASP A 427 -43.16 -16.28 -22.19
C ASP A 427 -43.72 -15.13 -21.32
N GLY A 428 -42.89 -14.56 -20.46
CA GLY A 428 -43.23 -13.47 -19.55
C GLY A 428 -43.85 -13.92 -18.22
N LYS A 429 -44.13 -15.21 -18.03
CA LYS A 429 -44.65 -15.72 -16.76
C LYS A 429 -43.58 -15.64 -15.69
N GLU A 430 -43.97 -15.13 -14.53
CA GLU A 430 -43.12 -15.07 -13.35
C GLU A 430 -42.98 -16.46 -12.71
N ILE A 431 -41.76 -16.81 -12.31
CA ILE A 431 -41.49 -18.02 -11.52
C ILE A 431 -41.95 -17.76 -10.09
N LYS A 432 -42.82 -18.61 -9.58
CA LYS A 432 -43.26 -18.60 -8.19
C LYS A 432 -42.36 -19.49 -7.35
N PHE A 433 -41.98 -18.99 -6.18
CA PHE A 433 -41.07 -19.68 -5.26
C PHE A 433 -41.79 -20.15 -4.02
N ASP A 434 -41.42 -21.35 -3.58
CA ASP A 434 -41.63 -21.81 -2.23
C ASP A 434 -40.46 -21.34 -1.37
N ASN A 435 -40.78 -20.55 -0.34
CA ASN A 435 -39.78 -19.90 0.49
C ASN A 435 -39.51 -20.73 1.74
N SER A 436 -38.24 -21.05 1.98
CA SER A 436 -37.79 -21.71 3.20
C SER A 436 -37.89 -20.78 4.41
N LYS A 437 -37.74 -21.36 5.61
CA LYS A 437 -37.60 -20.57 6.83
C LYS A 437 -36.28 -19.80 6.80
N ILE A 438 -36.31 -18.56 7.28
CA ILE A 438 -35.12 -17.75 7.51
C ILE A 438 -34.31 -18.36 8.66
N ASP A 439 -33.03 -18.59 8.40
CA ASP A 439 -32.05 -19.01 9.40
C ASP A 439 -31.15 -17.83 9.76
N PHE A 440 -31.17 -17.39 11.02
CA PHE A 440 -30.33 -16.30 11.50
C PHE A 440 -28.98 -16.85 11.97
N THR A 441 -27.94 -16.63 11.16
CA THR A 441 -26.62 -17.23 11.33
C THR A 441 -25.69 -16.41 12.23
N GLU A 442 -25.97 -15.12 12.44
CA GLU A 442 -25.25 -14.28 13.40
C GLU A 442 -26.22 -13.36 14.14
N LYS A 443 -25.98 -13.21 15.44
CA LYS A 443 -26.70 -12.28 16.32
C LYS A 443 -25.71 -11.63 17.28
N SER A 444 -25.12 -10.52 16.86
CA SER A 444 -24.20 -9.72 17.66
C SER A 444 -24.73 -8.28 17.80
N ALA A 445 -24.13 -7.50 18.69
CA ALA A 445 -24.48 -6.09 18.87
C ALA A 445 -24.31 -5.29 17.57
N GLY A 446 -23.25 -5.57 16.81
CA GLY A 446 -22.95 -4.85 15.58
C GLY A 446 -23.50 -5.46 14.30
N THR A 447 -23.81 -6.77 14.29
CA THR A 447 -24.21 -7.49 13.06
C THR A 447 -25.33 -8.50 13.31
N ILE A 448 -26.36 -8.47 12.47
CA ILE A 448 -27.34 -9.56 12.33
C ILE A 448 -27.20 -10.15 10.92
N ALA A 449 -26.95 -11.46 10.82
CA ALA A 449 -26.84 -12.15 9.53
C ALA A 449 -27.88 -13.26 9.41
N TRP A 450 -28.36 -13.51 8.19
CA TRP A 450 -29.33 -14.55 7.90
C TRP A 450 -29.15 -15.18 6.52
N LYS A 451 -29.71 -16.39 6.38
CA LYS A 451 -29.78 -17.15 5.14
C LYS A 451 -31.19 -17.65 4.90
N THR A 452 -31.57 -17.77 3.64
CA THR A 452 -32.80 -18.46 3.23
C THR A 452 -32.66 -18.99 1.80
N SER A 453 -33.53 -19.94 1.44
CA SER A 453 -33.60 -20.50 0.10
C SER A 453 -35.01 -20.44 -0.44
N ASN A 454 -35.15 -19.95 -1.67
CA ASN A 454 -36.41 -19.83 -2.38
C ASN A 454 -36.34 -20.75 -3.60
N THR A 455 -37.21 -21.76 -3.67
CA THR A 455 -37.10 -22.85 -4.65
C THR A 455 -38.33 -22.94 -5.54
N SER A 456 -38.12 -23.29 -6.80
CA SER A 456 -39.16 -23.71 -7.76
C SER A 456 -38.68 -24.98 -8.48
N SER A 457 -39.46 -25.49 -9.44
CA SER A 457 -39.04 -26.62 -10.27
C SER A 457 -37.87 -26.30 -11.20
N ASP A 458 -37.66 -25.02 -11.52
CA ASP A 458 -36.72 -24.60 -12.58
C ASP A 458 -35.51 -23.85 -12.01
N ILE A 459 -35.68 -23.15 -10.90
CA ILE A 459 -34.66 -22.28 -10.29
C ILE A 459 -34.65 -22.45 -8.77
N LYS A 460 -33.45 -22.43 -8.20
CA LYS A 460 -33.18 -22.22 -6.78
C LYS A 460 -32.50 -20.86 -6.58
N MET A 461 -33.02 -20.06 -5.64
CA MET A 461 -32.46 -18.77 -5.26
C MET A 461 -32.01 -18.81 -3.80
N ASP A 462 -30.70 -18.87 -3.58
CA ASP A 462 -30.12 -18.85 -2.23
C ASP A 462 -29.70 -17.42 -1.85
N ILE A 463 -30.13 -16.98 -0.67
CA ILE A 463 -29.87 -15.65 -0.12
C ILE A 463 -28.97 -15.80 1.10
N GLU A 464 -27.88 -15.05 1.11
CA GLU A 464 -27.06 -14.81 2.29
C GLU A 464 -26.98 -13.30 2.49
N ALA A 465 -27.42 -12.81 3.65
CA ALA A 465 -27.51 -11.39 3.92
C ALA A 465 -27.04 -11.05 5.32
N GLN A 466 -26.52 -9.84 5.49
CA GLN A 466 -26.18 -9.28 6.79
C GLN A 466 -26.54 -7.82 6.87
N MET A 467 -26.78 -7.35 8.09
CA MET A 467 -27.05 -5.97 8.41
C MET A 467 -26.14 -5.51 9.55
N GLU A 468 -25.52 -4.35 9.39
CA GLU A 468 -24.67 -3.71 10.39
C GLU A 468 -25.45 -2.61 11.17
N PHE A 469 -24.96 -2.25 12.35
CA PHE A 469 -25.60 -1.30 13.28
C PHE A 469 -25.84 0.10 12.69
N ASP A 470 -25.13 0.46 11.62
CA ASP A 470 -25.28 1.72 10.92
C ASP A 470 -26.39 1.72 9.86
N GLY A 471 -27.00 0.57 9.56
CA GLY A 471 -28.02 0.43 8.52
C GLY A 471 -27.48 0.03 7.16
N PHE A 472 -26.22 -0.39 7.06
CA PHE A 472 -25.65 -1.06 5.91
C PHE A 472 -26.17 -2.50 5.81
N LEU A 473 -26.67 -2.90 4.64
CA LEU A 473 -27.06 -4.27 4.32
C LEU A 473 -26.26 -4.79 3.12
N ASP A 474 -25.70 -5.99 3.23
CA ASP A 474 -25.02 -6.69 2.14
C ASP A 474 -25.77 -7.97 1.79
N TYR A 475 -26.08 -8.16 0.50
CA TYR A 475 -26.80 -9.32 -0.01
C TYR A 475 -25.96 -10.07 -1.03
N THR A 476 -25.78 -11.37 -0.81
CA THR A 476 -25.38 -12.34 -1.82
C THR A 476 -26.60 -13.11 -2.30
N VAL A 477 -26.90 -13.00 -3.60
CA VAL A 477 -28.08 -13.64 -4.22
C VAL A 477 -27.63 -14.60 -5.30
N LYS A 478 -27.65 -15.90 -5.01
CA LYS A 478 -27.27 -16.96 -5.96
C LYS A 478 -28.51 -17.47 -6.67
N VAL A 479 -28.59 -17.26 -7.99
CA VAL A 479 -29.64 -17.82 -8.85
C VAL A 479 -29.06 -19.03 -9.57
N ILE A 480 -29.60 -20.21 -9.28
CA ILE A 480 -29.11 -21.51 -9.75
C ILE A 480 -30.18 -22.14 -10.65
N ALA A 481 -29.82 -22.45 -11.89
CA ALA A 481 -30.70 -23.15 -12.81
C ALA A 481 -30.76 -24.64 -12.47
N LEU A 482 -31.96 -25.16 -12.18
CA LEU A 482 -32.20 -26.59 -11.92
C LEU A 482 -32.49 -27.37 -13.21
N GLN A 483 -32.81 -26.64 -14.28
CA GLN A 483 -33.03 -27.13 -15.64
C GLN A 483 -32.49 -26.11 -16.65
N ASP A 484 -32.34 -26.51 -17.91
CA ASP A 484 -32.11 -25.56 -18.99
C ASP A 484 -33.31 -24.61 -19.10
N ILE A 485 -33.06 -23.29 -19.08
CA ILE A 485 -34.11 -22.28 -19.03
C ILE A 485 -33.75 -21.03 -19.83
N SER A 486 -34.73 -20.52 -20.56
CA SER A 486 -34.69 -19.19 -21.18
C SER A 486 -35.49 -18.21 -20.35
N LEU A 487 -34.84 -17.12 -19.94
CA LEU A 487 -35.38 -16.06 -19.09
C LEU A 487 -35.56 -14.78 -19.91
N LYS A 488 -36.70 -14.12 -19.71
CA LYS A 488 -36.97 -12.80 -20.26
C LYS A 488 -36.28 -11.70 -19.46
N ASP A 489 -36.26 -11.84 -18.13
CA ASP A 489 -35.59 -10.89 -17.24
C ASP A 489 -35.37 -11.52 -15.85
N ILE A 490 -34.37 -10.98 -15.16
CA ILE A 490 -34.20 -11.08 -13.71
C ILE A 490 -34.05 -9.65 -13.20
N ASP A 491 -34.96 -9.22 -12.34
CA ASP A 491 -35.07 -7.84 -11.86
C ASP A 491 -35.26 -7.73 -10.35
N LEU A 492 -34.59 -6.75 -9.76
CA LEU A 492 -34.80 -6.30 -8.38
C LEU A 492 -35.66 -5.03 -8.40
N HIS A 493 -36.78 -5.09 -7.69
CA HIS A 493 -37.73 -4.02 -7.51
C HIS A 493 -37.64 -3.46 -6.09
N LEU A 494 -37.33 -2.16 -5.98
CA LEU A 494 -37.46 -1.41 -4.73
C LEU A 494 -38.66 -0.44 -4.86
N PRO A 495 -39.84 -0.79 -4.31
CA PRO A 495 -41.07 -0.01 -4.47
C PRO A 495 -41.17 1.08 -3.39
N ILE A 496 -40.52 2.22 -3.64
CA ILE A 496 -40.43 3.33 -2.68
C ILE A 496 -41.77 4.10 -2.67
N ALA A 497 -42.22 4.49 -1.48
CA ALA A 497 -43.39 5.36 -1.32
C ALA A 497 -43.17 6.71 -2.04
N PRO A 498 -44.12 7.20 -2.85
CA PRO A 498 -43.93 8.41 -3.65
C PRO A 498 -43.50 9.64 -2.83
N GLU A 499 -44.07 9.81 -1.64
CA GLU A 499 -43.73 10.87 -0.68
C GLU A 499 -42.35 10.69 -0.04
N LYS A 500 -41.73 9.51 -0.17
CA LYS A 500 -40.38 9.20 0.28
C LYS A 500 -39.34 9.19 -0.85
N ALA A 501 -39.75 9.46 -2.10
CA ALA A 501 -38.89 9.44 -3.29
C ALA A 501 -38.75 10.84 -3.94
N GLU A 502 -38.60 11.86 -3.09
CA GLU A 502 -38.51 13.27 -3.49
C GLU A 502 -37.17 13.62 -4.15
N TYR A 503 -36.06 13.12 -3.59
CA TYR A 503 -34.71 13.42 -4.01
C TYR A 503 -34.00 12.19 -4.58
N LEU A 504 -33.03 12.44 -5.46
CA LEU A 504 -32.15 11.43 -6.03
C LEU A 504 -30.71 11.94 -6.18
N MET A 505 -29.74 11.05 -5.96
CA MET A 505 -28.33 11.28 -6.24
C MET A 505 -27.68 10.00 -6.79
N GLY A 506 -26.93 10.10 -7.88
CA GLY A 506 -26.28 8.95 -8.53
C GLY A 506 -26.74 8.74 -9.97
N LEU A 507 -26.25 7.68 -10.63
CA LEU A 507 -26.62 7.33 -12.02
C LEU A 507 -26.42 8.47 -13.04
N GLY A 508 -25.45 9.37 -12.79
CA GLY A 508 -25.16 10.53 -13.64
C GLY A 508 -25.94 11.80 -13.27
N TYR A 509 -26.82 11.73 -12.27
CA TYR A 509 -27.57 12.88 -11.77
C TYR A 509 -26.89 13.48 -10.54
N LYS A 510 -26.81 14.81 -10.52
CA LYS A 510 -26.43 15.59 -9.34
C LYS A 510 -27.52 15.44 -8.27
N GLY A 511 -27.14 15.50 -7.00
CA GLY A 511 -28.10 15.47 -5.89
C GLY A 511 -29.11 16.62 -5.99
N GLY A 512 -30.39 16.28 -5.91
CA GLY A 512 -31.50 17.23 -6.01
C GLY A 512 -32.84 16.51 -6.20
N TYR A 513 -33.87 17.26 -6.61
CA TYR A 513 -35.19 16.67 -6.90
C TYR A 513 -35.09 15.57 -7.94
N ARG A 514 -35.73 14.44 -7.66
CA ARG A 514 -35.79 13.30 -8.58
C ARG A 514 -36.58 13.70 -9.81
N LYS A 515 -36.05 13.39 -11.00
CA LYS A 515 -36.83 13.48 -12.25
C LYS A 515 -37.97 12.46 -12.24
N ASP A 516 -39.10 12.78 -12.87
CA ASP A 516 -40.25 11.87 -12.97
C ASP A 516 -39.86 10.47 -13.44
N THR A 517 -38.99 10.43 -14.46
CA THR A 517 -38.41 9.21 -15.02
C THR A 517 -36.89 9.32 -15.11
N VAL A 518 -36.20 8.28 -14.67
CA VAL A 518 -34.78 8.04 -14.90
C VAL A 518 -34.67 6.74 -15.67
N GLN A 519 -33.94 6.77 -16.79
CA GLN A 519 -33.54 5.58 -17.52
C GLN A 519 -32.02 5.56 -17.58
N TRP A 520 -31.43 4.49 -17.10
CA TRP A 520 -29.98 4.37 -16.98
C TRP A 520 -29.48 3.02 -17.50
N LYS A 521 -28.34 3.09 -18.18
CA LYS A 521 -27.60 1.93 -18.69
C LYS A 521 -26.17 1.96 -18.17
N TRP A 522 -25.60 0.77 -18.02
CA TRP A 522 -24.22 0.58 -17.60
C TRP A 522 -23.22 1.30 -18.51
N ASP A 523 -22.35 2.13 -17.92
CA ASP A 523 -21.20 2.76 -18.58
C ASP A 523 -20.04 2.85 -17.59
N VAL A 524 -19.50 1.68 -17.26
CA VAL A 524 -18.47 1.56 -16.22
C VAL A 524 -17.14 2.18 -16.68
N ALA A 525 -16.83 2.07 -17.97
CA ALA A 525 -15.60 2.59 -18.56
C ALA A 525 -15.46 4.12 -18.41
N LYS A 526 -16.57 4.87 -18.46
CA LYS A 526 -16.53 6.34 -18.38
C LYS A 526 -17.09 6.90 -17.09
N LYS A 527 -18.08 6.25 -16.47
CA LYS A 527 -18.85 6.84 -15.36
C LYS A 527 -18.60 6.20 -14.00
N ASN A 528 -18.12 4.96 -13.95
CA ASN A 528 -17.80 4.25 -12.70
C ASN A 528 -18.97 4.24 -11.68
N GLN A 529 -20.19 3.95 -12.14
CA GLN A 529 -21.44 3.99 -11.37
C GLN A 529 -22.13 2.63 -11.31
N ASP A 530 -22.67 2.28 -10.15
CA ASP A 530 -23.32 1.00 -9.84
C ASP A 530 -24.64 1.15 -9.06
N GLY A 531 -25.13 2.37 -8.84
CA GLY A 531 -26.36 2.60 -8.08
C GLY A 531 -26.69 4.06 -7.81
N ALA A 532 -27.68 4.28 -6.95
CA ALA A 532 -28.19 5.60 -6.57
C ALA A 532 -28.60 5.64 -5.10
N TRP A 533 -28.83 6.85 -4.60
CA TRP A 533 -29.63 7.11 -3.42
C TRP A 533 -30.95 7.76 -3.85
N VAL A 534 -32.06 7.32 -3.25
CA VAL A 534 -33.41 7.87 -3.44
C VAL A 534 -34.04 8.05 -2.07
N GLY A 535 -34.62 9.23 -1.79
CA GLY A 535 -35.11 9.50 -0.45
C GLY A 535 -35.67 10.90 -0.22
N THR A 536 -35.93 11.16 1.05
CA THR A 536 -36.23 12.45 1.69
C THR A 536 -35.18 12.72 2.76
N VAL A 537 -35.25 13.86 3.44
CA VAL A 537 -34.31 14.24 4.51
C VAL A 537 -34.26 13.24 5.67
N ASN A 538 -35.38 12.60 6.00
CA ASN A 538 -35.51 11.71 7.16
C ASN A 538 -35.86 10.25 6.82
N SER A 539 -35.92 9.90 5.53
CA SER A 539 -36.17 8.53 5.07
C SER A 539 -35.64 8.36 3.65
N GLY A 540 -34.62 7.51 3.47
CA GLY A 540 -34.06 7.24 2.15
C GLY A 540 -33.26 5.94 2.09
N LEU A 541 -32.93 5.52 0.87
CA LEU A 541 -32.24 4.28 0.59
C LEU A 541 -31.18 4.50 -0.48
N GLN A 542 -29.93 4.17 -0.13
CA GLN A 542 -28.89 3.95 -1.14
C GLN A 542 -28.93 2.48 -1.56
N PHE A 543 -28.72 2.22 -2.85
CA PHE A 543 -28.50 0.88 -3.37
C PHE A 543 -27.30 0.83 -4.33
N SER A 544 -26.62 -0.31 -4.40
CA SER A 544 -25.50 -0.57 -5.32
C SER A 544 -25.57 -2.02 -5.81
N LEU A 545 -25.43 -2.24 -7.11
CA LEU A 545 -25.55 -3.55 -7.78
C LEU A 545 -24.17 -4.16 -8.06
N ARG A 546 -23.99 -5.44 -7.73
CA ARG A 546 -22.70 -6.15 -7.75
C ARG A 546 -22.86 -7.61 -8.17
N ASP A 547 -21.73 -8.29 -8.37
CA ASP A 547 -21.69 -9.75 -8.50
C ASP A 547 -20.48 -10.30 -7.71
N GLN A 548 -20.18 -11.59 -7.88
CA GLN A 548 -19.06 -12.27 -7.23
C GLN A 548 -17.68 -11.75 -7.65
N HIS A 549 -17.60 -10.97 -8.74
CA HIS A 549 -16.36 -10.39 -9.24
C HIS A 549 -16.12 -8.97 -8.72
N TYR A 550 -16.98 -8.46 -7.84
CA TYR A 550 -16.81 -7.12 -7.30
C TYR A 550 -15.44 -6.95 -6.64
N SER A 551 -14.73 -5.91 -7.07
CA SER A 551 -13.56 -5.39 -6.40
C SER A 551 -13.75 -3.89 -6.23
N ARG A 552 -13.48 -3.39 -5.02
CA ARG A 552 -13.60 -1.96 -4.71
C ARG A 552 -12.73 -1.13 -5.68
N PRO A 553 -13.32 -0.18 -6.43
CA PRO A 553 -12.58 0.76 -7.25
C PRO A 553 -11.68 1.66 -6.39
N LEU A 554 -10.64 2.23 -6.99
CA LEU A 554 -9.89 3.30 -6.34
C LEU A 554 -10.75 4.58 -6.20
N ASN A 555 -10.33 5.49 -5.32
CA ASN A 555 -11.07 6.71 -5.01
C ASN A 555 -11.21 7.65 -6.23
N THR A 556 -11.94 8.75 -6.07
CA THR A 556 -12.24 9.72 -7.14
C THR A 556 -11.02 10.29 -7.87
N ASN A 557 -9.82 10.23 -7.28
CA ASN A 557 -8.59 10.71 -7.93
C ASN A 557 -7.93 9.66 -8.81
N PHE A 558 -8.16 8.37 -8.54
CA PHE A 558 -7.44 7.25 -9.15
C PHE A 558 -8.34 6.16 -9.71
N TYR A 559 -9.66 6.36 -9.74
CA TYR A 559 -10.62 5.34 -10.13
C TYR A 559 -10.37 4.76 -11.53
N LEU A 560 -9.76 5.52 -12.46
CA LEU A 560 -9.39 5.00 -13.78
C LEU A 560 -8.22 3.99 -13.75
N GLN A 561 -7.41 3.99 -12.70
CA GLN A 561 -6.32 3.01 -12.52
C GLN A 561 -6.83 1.65 -12.02
N LYS A 562 -8.01 1.65 -11.38
CA LYS A 562 -8.72 0.44 -10.95
C LYS A 562 -10.23 0.71 -11.03
N PRO A 563 -10.80 0.65 -12.24
CA PRO A 563 -12.21 0.95 -12.44
C PRO A 563 -13.10 -0.11 -11.78
N LEU A 564 -14.36 0.25 -11.58
CA LEU A 564 -15.42 -0.71 -11.26
C LEU A 564 -15.44 -1.82 -12.32
N ILE A 565 -15.76 -3.02 -11.88
CA ILE A 565 -15.96 -4.16 -12.75
C ILE A 565 -17.47 -4.23 -13.03
N LEU A 566 -17.85 -4.25 -14.30
CA LEU A 566 -19.25 -4.42 -14.70
C LEU A 566 -19.74 -5.79 -14.18
N PRO A 567 -20.78 -5.83 -13.31
CA PRO A 567 -21.32 -7.10 -12.85
C PRO A 567 -21.90 -7.89 -14.02
N GLN A 568 -21.47 -9.13 -14.23
CA GLN A 568 -21.91 -9.94 -15.38
C GLN A 568 -23.40 -10.29 -15.30
N SER A 569 -23.88 -10.53 -14.07
CA SER A 569 -25.29 -10.82 -13.78
C SER A 569 -26.19 -9.64 -14.15
N TRP A 570 -25.89 -8.44 -13.65
CA TRP A 570 -26.68 -7.23 -13.88
C TRP A 570 -26.46 -6.58 -15.24
N GLY A 571 -25.22 -6.53 -15.73
CA GLY A 571 -24.87 -5.87 -16.98
C GLY A 571 -25.31 -6.63 -18.22
N ASN A 572 -25.20 -7.96 -18.17
CA ASN A 572 -25.65 -8.91 -19.19
C ASN A 572 -25.40 -8.44 -20.64
N GLY A 573 -24.16 -8.06 -20.96
CA GLY A 573 -23.80 -7.61 -22.31
C GLY A 573 -24.61 -6.41 -22.81
N THR A 574 -24.77 -5.38 -21.97
CA THR A 574 -25.53 -4.12 -22.20
C THR A 574 -27.05 -4.21 -22.10
N LYS A 575 -27.60 -5.42 -21.89
CA LYS A 575 -29.05 -5.60 -21.79
C LYS A 575 -29.63 -5.03 -20.51
N GLY A 576 -28.89 -5.08 -19.40
CA GLY A 576 -29.36 -4.58 -18.11
C GLY A 576 -29.25 -3.08 -17.91
N GLY A 577 -29.83 -2.59 -16.82
CA GLY A 577 -29.90 -1.17 -16.49
C GLY A 577 -30.71 -0.91 -15.22
N ILE A 578 -30.95 0.37 -14.96
CA ILE A 578 -31.77 0.83 -13.83
C ILE A 578 -32.75 1.88 -14.36
N ASP A 579 -34.04 1.65 -14.12
CA ASP A 579 -35.08 2.62 -14.38
C ASP A 579 -35.74 3.05 -13.05
N ILE A 580 -36.04 4.33 -12.90
CA ILE A 580 -36.73 4.87 -11.72
C ILE A 580 -37.91 5.72 -12.19
N PHE A 581 -39.12 5.30 -11.89
CA PHE A 581 -40.34 5.97 -12.37
C PHE A 581 -41.55 5.65 -11.48
N LYS A 582 -42.60 6.47 -11.59
CA LYS A 582 -43.86 6.19 -10.90
C LYS A 582 -44.55 4.98 -11.54
N LYS A 583 -44.85 3.95 -10.75
CA LYS A 583 -45.57 2.74 -11.16
C LYS A 583 -46.63 2.39 -10.12
N GLY A 584 -47.90 2.53 -10.50
CA GLY A 584 -49.02 2.36 -9.57
C GLY A 584 -48.92 3.34 -8.39
N SER A 585 -48.96 2.79 -7.17
CA SER A 585 -48.82 3.54 -5.91
C SER A 585 -47.36 3.79 -5.49
N SER A 586 -46.36 3.30 -6.24
CA SER A 586 -44.94 3.41 -5.90
C SER A 586 -44.17 4.35 -6.85
N VAL A 587 -43.02 4.83 -6.39
CA VAL A 587 -41.88 5.13 -7.26
C VAL A 587 -40.99 3.89 -7.26
N LEU A 588 -40.99 3.18 -8.38
CA LEU A 588 -40.28 1.93 -8.52
C LEU A 588 -38.85 2.19 -8.97
N VAL A 589 -37.87 1.72 -8.21
CA VAL A 589 -36.52 1.47 -8.71
C VAL A 589 -36.49 0.06 -9.29
N ASN A 590 -36.41 -0.05 -10.61
CA ASN A 590 -36.32 -1.31 -11.35
C ASN A 590 -34.88 -1.53 -11.82
N SER A 591 -34.16 -2.42 -11.14
CA SER A 591 -32.83 -2.88 -11.55
C SER A 591 -32.99 -4.17 -12.37
N TYR A 592 -32.86 -4.09 -13.68
CA TYR A 592 -33.13 -5.21 -14.60
C TYR A 592 -31.85 -5.70 -15.28
N SER A 593 -31.85 -6.97 -15.70
CA SER A 593 -30.69 -7.59 -16.38
C SER A 593 -30.98 -8.01 -17.82
N GLY A 594 -32.25 -8.03 -18.23
CA GLY A 594 -32.68 -8.42 -19.56
C GLY A 594 -32.58 -9.93 -19.82
N GLU A 595 -32.95 -10.31 -21.04
CA GLU A 595 -33.07 -11.71 -21.44
C GLU A 595 -31.74 -12.47 -21.48
N ARG A 596 -31.80 -13.74 -21.07
CA ARG A 596 -30.66 -14.68 -21.09
C ARG A 596 -31.10 -16.13 -21.05
N GLU A 597 -30.15 -17.01 -21.33
CA GLU A 597 -30.29 -18.45 -21.18
C GLU A 597 -29.36 -18.94 -20.08
N MET A 598 -29.81 -19.97 -19.36
CA MET A 598 -29.02 -20.69 -18.36
C MET A 598 -29.15 -22.18 -18.61
N LYS A 599 -28.03 -22.90 -18.52
CA LYS A 599 -27.99 -24.36 -18.50
C LYS A 599 -28.19 -24.89 -17.10
N LYS A 600 -28.70 -26.12 -16.99
CA LYS A 600 -28.80 -26.80 -15.69
C LYS A 600 -27.43 -26.80 -14.99
N GLY A 601 -27.41 -26.29 -13.76
CA GLY A 601 -26.21 -26.14 -12.94
C GLY A 601 -25.56 -24.75 -13.01
N ASP A 602 -25.91 -23.92 -14.00
CA ASP A 602 -25.41 -22.55 -14.08
C ASP A 602 -25.82 -21.75 -12.84
N THR A 603 -24.89 -20.94 -12.34
CA THR A 603 -25.09 -20.07 -11.18
C THR A 603 -24.71 -18.64 -11.51
N LEU A 604 -25.63 -17.71 -11.23
CA LEU A 604 -25.41 -16.27 -11.35
C LEU A 604 -25.52 -15.60 -9.98
N TYR A 605 -24.71 -14.57 -9.75
CA TYR A 605 -24.70 -13.81 -8.49
C TYR A 605 -25.26 -12.41 -8.70
N TYR A 606 -26.47 -12.16 -8.21
CA TYR A 606 -27.15 -10.87 -8.26
C TYR A 606 -26.96 -10.11 -6.94
N ASN A 607 -25.70 -9.97 -6.52
CA ASN A 607 -25.36 -9.33 -5.26
C ASN A 607 -25.78 -7.85 -5.28
N PHE A 608 -26.19 -7.32 -4.15
CA PHE A 608 -26.46 -5.90 -4.02
C PHE A 608 -26.29 -5.43 -2.58
N ARG A 609 -26.14 -4.13 -2.41
CA ARG A 609 -26.06 -3.49 -1.10
C ARG A 609 -27.15 -2.46 -0.96
N LEU A 610 -27.61 -2.30 0.28
CA LEU A 610 -28.51 -1.24 0.67
C LEU A 610 -27.89 -0.43 1.81
N ILE A 611 -28.18 0.86 1.88
CA ILE A 611 -27.88 1.68 3.06
C ILE A 611 -29.14 2.46 3.44
N VAL A 612 -29.68 2.17 4.62
CA VAL A 612 -30.87 2.82 5.15
C VAL A 612 -30.46 4.15 5.78
N THR A 613 -30.89 5.25 5.17
CA THR A 613 -30.61 6.61 5.65
C THR A 613 -31.87 7.21 6.27
N PRO A 614 -31.72 8.15 7.22
CA PRO A 614 -30.49 8.72 7.78
C PRO A 614 -29.83 7.82 8.86
N PHE A 615 -28.63 8.17 9.31
CA PHE A 615 -27.82 7.33 10.21
C PHE A 615 -28.03 7.60 11.71
N HIS A 616 -28.07 8.87 12.09
CA HIS A 616 -28.24 9.34 13.46
C HIS A 616 -28.72 10.81 13.43
N PRO A 617 -29.22 11.36 14.55
CA PRO A 617 -29.60 12.77 14.60
C PRO A 617 -28.40 13.70 14.38
N ILE A 618 -28.62 14.85 13.73
CA ILE A 618 -27.59 15.87 13.54
C ILE A 618 -27.30 16.60 14.86
N ASN A 619 -26.03 16.90 15.11
CA ASN A 619 -25.62 17.70 16.26
C ASN A 619 -25.55 19.18 15.84
N THR A 620 -26.67 19.89 15.99
CA THR A 620 -26.79 21.32 15.63
C THR A 620 -25.88 22.20 16.47
N ASP A 621 -25.76 21.94 17.77
CA ASP A 621 -24.88 22.71 18.67
C ASP A 621 -23.42 22.66 18.21
N PHE A 622 -22.94 21.47 17.83
CA PHE A 622 -21.60 21.31 17.26
C PHE A 622 -21.47 22.07 15.94
N GLN A 623 -22.46 21.97 15.04
CA GLN A 623 -22.45 22.63 13.73
C GLN A 623 -22.33 24.16 13.87
N TRP A 624 -23.08 24.78 14.79
CA TRP A 624 -23.07 26.23 15.01
C TRP A 624 -21.85 26.72 15.80
N SER A 625 -21.34 25.92 16.74
CA SER A 625 -20.15 26.27 17.54
C SER A 625 -18.82 26.01 16.82
N SER A 626 -18.83 25.18 15.77
CA SER A 626 -17.61 24.79 15.04
C SER A 626 -17.42 25.59 13.75
N ARG A 627 -16.44 26.51 13.76
CA ARG A 627 -16.04 27.30 12.59
C ARG A 627 -14.65 26.87 12.15
N PHE A 628 -14.57 26.24 10.98
CA PHE A 628 -13.34 25.64 10.47
C PHE A 628 -12.52 26.62 9.63
N VAL A 629 -11.20 26.61 9.84
CA VAL A 629 -10.22 27.12 8.87
C VAL A 629 -9.46 25.94 8.28
N HIS A 630 -9.48 25.80 6.96
CA HIS A 630 -8.76 24.74 6.24
C HIS A 630 -7.47 25.30 5.64
N LYS A 631 -6.50 25.66 6.50
CA LYS A 631 -5.20 26.21 6.09
C LYS A 631 -4.21 26.19 7.26
N TYR A 632 -2.93 26.05 6.98
CA TYR A 632 -1.86 26.32 7.96
C TYR A 632 -1.63 27.82 8.08
N LEU A 633 -1.94 28.38 9.26
CA LEU A 633 -1.79 29.80 9.62
C LEU A 633 -1.27 29.91 11.05
N ASN A 634 -0.69 31.05 11.41
CA ASN A 634 -0.36 31.35 12.80
C ASN A 634 -1.63 31.30 13.66
N VAL A 635 -1.52 30.74 14.87
CA VAL A 635 -2.67 30.46 15.72
C VAL A 635 -3.44 31.72 16.09
N ASP A 636 -2.76 32.82 16.40
CA ASP A 636 -3.39 34.12 16.69
C ASP A 636 -4.23 34.64 15.52
N THR A 637 -3.74 34.43 14.28
CA THR A 637 -4.49 34.78 13.08
C THR A 637 -5.75 33.92 12.95
N VAL A 638 -5.66 32.62 13.25
CA VAL A 638 -6.84 31.74 13.22
C VAL A 638 -7.87 32.18 14.26
N LYS A 639 -7.42 32.57 15.47
CA LYS A 639 -8.29 33.10 16.53
C LYS A 639 -8.96 34.40 16.11
N ALA A 640 -8.21 35.33 15.52
CA ALA A 640 -8.72 36.61 15.05
C ALA A 640 -9.79 36.47 13.93
N LEU A 641 -9.72 35.42 13.13
CA LEU A 641 -10.76 35.08 12.13
C LEU A 641 -12.06 34.55 12.77
N GLY A 642 -12.10 34.35 14.09
CA GLY A 642 -13.25 33.81 14.81
C GLY A 642 -13.42 32.31 14.65
N ALA A 643 -12.46 31.60 14.05
CA ALA A 643 -12.50 30.14 13.92
C ALA A 643 -12.41 29.45 15.30
N THR A 644 -12.90 28.23 15.37
CA THR A 644 -12.80 27.37 16.57
C THR A 644 -12.07 26.06 16.30
N VAL A 645 -11.91 25.68 15.03
CA VAL A 645 -11.19 24.47 14.63
C VAL A 645 -10.24 24.77 13.46
N VAL A 646 -8.98 24.38 13.59
CA VAL A 646 -8.00 24.44 12.51
C VAL A 646 -7.88 23.07 11.87
N ASN A 647 -8.11 22.96 10.57
CA ASN A 647 -7.88 21.74 9.81
C ASN A 647 -6.54 21.81 9.06
N ILE A 648 -5.59 20.99 9.48
CA ILE A 648 -4.24 20.92 8.91
C ILE A 648 -4.15 19.74 7.95
N HIS A 649 -4.07 20.07 6.65
CA HIS A 649 -3.79 19.12 5.59
C HIS A 649 -2.27 18.86 5.45
N GLN A 650 -1.89 17.84 4.67
CA GLN A 650 -0.48 17.64 4.31
C GLN A 650 0.04 18.75 3.37
N GLY A 651 1.36 18.79 3.17
CA GLY A 651 2.06 19.79 2.37
C GLY A 651 2.33 21.09 3.14
N THR A 652 2.27 21.04 4.46
CA THR A 652 2.52 22.19 5.35
C THR A 652 3.82 21.98 6.13
N PRO A 653 4.47 23.03 6.67
CA PRO A 653 5.71 22.88 7.43
C PRO A 653 5.62 21.88 8.60
N ILE A 654 4.47 21.81 9.27
CA ILE A 654 4.23 20.89 10.40
C ILE A 654 3.67 19.53 9.96
N ASN A 655 3.13 19.43 8.74
CA ASN A 655 2.64 18.18 8.15
C ASN A 655 3.10 18.06 6.68
N PRO A 656 4.39 17.83 6.42
CA PRO A 656 4.95 17.97 5.07
C PRO A 656 4.54 16.84 4.12
N TYR A 657 4.19 15.67 4.65
CA TYR A 657 3.86 14.47 3.86
C TYR A 657 2.53 13.87 4.30
N ILE A 658 1.95 13.04 3.44
CA ILE A 658 0.61 12.50 3.67
C ILE A 658 0.61 11.42 4.77
N ASN A 659 -0.27 11.55 5.77
CA ASN A 659 -0.62 10.57 6.82
C ASN A 659 0.53 9.99 7.63
N TYR A 660 1.00 8.82 7.19
CA TYR A 660 1.70 7.86 8.01
C TYR A 660 3.06 7.56 7.38
N PRO A 661 4.15 7.68 8.17
CA PRO A 661 4.18 8.27 9.51
C PRO A 661 4.12 9.81 9.47
N PHE A 662 3.57 10.42 10.52
CA PHE A 662 3.84 11.83 10.79
C PHE A 662 5.31 11.98 11.21
N VAL A 663 6.10 12.74 10.44
CA VAL A 663 7.56 12.87 10.66
C VAL A 663 7.96 14.15 11.40
N LYS A 664 7.08 15.14 11.47
CA LYS A 664 7.28 16.45 12.12
C LYS A 664 6.49 16.55 13.42
N THR A 665 6.52 15.49 14.24
CA THR A 665 5.66 15.33 15.42
C THR A 665 5.89 16.39 16.48
N LYS A 666 7.13 16.86 16.67
CA LYS A 666 7.45 17.92 17.62
C LYS A 666 6.85 19.26 17.19
N GLU A 667 7.07 19.66 15.94
CA GLU A 667 6.55 20.91 15.40
C GLU A 667 5.01 20.89 15.33
N MET A 668 4.43 19.76 14.92
CA MET A 668 2.99 19.55 14.93
C MET A 668 2.41 19.63 16.35
N LYS A 669 3.03 18.98 17.33
CA LYS A 669 2.60 19.06 18.73
C LYS A 669 2.66 20.49 19.25
N SER A 670 3.77 21.20 19.02
CA SER A 670 3.91 22.60 19.45
C SER A 670 2.80 23.48 18.89
N TYR A 671 2.44 23.32 17.61
CA TYR A 671 1.33 24.06 17.01
C TYR A 671 -0.02 23.73 17.65
N ILE A 672 -0.26 22.44 17.94
CA ILE A 672 -1.49 21.96 18.58
C ILE A 672 -1.60 22.51 20.01
N ASP A 673 -0.51 22.47 20.77
CA ASP A 673 -0.46 22.99 22.14
C ASP A 673 -0.80 24.49 22.16
N SER A 674 -0.17 25.30 21.29
CA SER A 674 -0.49 26.73 21.17
C SER A 674 -1.93 27.00 20.72
N ALA A 675 -2.50 26.14 19.86
CA ALA A 675 -3.91 26.23 19.48
C ALA A 675 -4.84 25.94 20.66
N HIS A 676 -4.55 24.91 21.45
CA HIS A 676 -5.34 24.56 22.63
C HIS A 676 -5.27 25.65 23.71
N GLU A 677 -4.11 26.29 23.92
CA GLU A 677 -3.94 27.42 24.84
C GLU A 677 -4.87 28.59 24.50
N LEU A 678 -5.21 28.80 23.22
CA LEU A 678 -6.14 29.83 22.77
C LEU A 678 -7.60 29.34 22.64
N GLY A 679 -7.89 28.14 23.14
CA GLY A 679 -9.21 27.51 23.10
C GLY A 679 -9.65 27.06 21.70
N LEU A 680 -8.72 26.88 20.78
CA LEU A 680 -8.98 26.31 19.45
C LEU A 680 -8.79 24.79 19.50
N LYS A 681 -9.45 24.06 18.61
CA LYS A 681 -9.17 22.63 18.34
C LYS A 681 -8.34 22.50 17.07
N VAL A 682 -7.57 21.43 16.95
CA VAL A 682 -6.85 21.09 15.71
C VAL A 682 -7.28 19.72 15.20
N LYS A 683 -7.66 19.67 13.93
CA LYS A 683 -7.91 18.45 13.17
C LYS A 683 -6.73 18.22 12.24
N ILE A 684 -6.09 17.06 12.37
CA ILE A 684 -5.02 16.63 11.46
C ILE A 684 -5.65 15.76 10.38
N TYR A 685 -5.34 16.05 9.12
CA TYR A 685 -5.74 15.19 8.02
C TYR A 685 -5.00 13.85 8.08
N ASN A 686 -5.77 12.77 8.13
CA ASN A 686 -5.29 11.39 8.07
C ASN A 686 -6.21 10.58 7.13
N THR A 687 -5.65 9.95 6.11
CA THR A 687 -6.33 9.05 5.16
C THR A 687 -5.65 7.69 5.16
N VAL A 688 -6.44 6.63 5.01
CA VAL A 688 -5.95 5.23 4.92
C VAL A 688 -5.78 4.77 3.47
N ARG A 689 -6.03 5.66 2.50
CA ARG A 689 -6.02 5.35 1.06
C ARG A 689 -4.64 5.55 0.42
N GLU A 690 -3.81 6.37 1.03
CA GLU A 690 -2.49 6.74 0.53
C GLU A 690 -1.43 6.49 1.60
N LEU A 691 -0.32 5.85 1.20
CA LEU A 691 0.84 5.63 2.05
C LEU A 691 1.98 6.57 1.66
N SER A 692 2.58 7.23 2.65
CA SER A 692 3.74 8.10 2.41
C SER A 692 4.95 7.30 1.95
N ASN A 693 5.76 7.88 1.06
CA ASN A 693 7.09 7.35 0.76
C ASN A 693 8.04 7.40 1.99
N ARG A 694 7.62 8.04 3.08
CA ARG A 694 8.31 8.09 4.37
C ARG A 694 8.05 6.88 5.28
N ALA A 695 7.18 5.96 4.89
CA ALA A 695 6.97 4.73 5.64
C ALA A 695 8.23 3.84 5.58
N TYR A 696 8.70 3.41 6.76
CA TYR A 696 9.90 2.58 6.86
C TYR A 696 9.65 1.16 6.35
N GLU A 697 8.39 0.73 6.37
CA GLU A 697 7.93 -0.61 6.05
C GLU A 697 7.87 -0.87 4.53
N LEU A 698 8.09 0.14 3.68
CA LEU A 698 7.98 0.01 2.22
C LEU A 698 8.83 -1.12 1.63
N PRO A 699 10.12 -1.32 2.00
CA PRO A 699 10.89 -2.46 1.50
C PRO A 699 10.27 -3.82 1.87
N ALA A 700 9.64 -3.92 3.04
CA ALA A 700 8.94 -5.13 3.45
C ALA A 700 7.66 -5.33 2.64
N LEU A 701 6.87 -4.28 2.42
CA LEU A 701 5.68 -4.34 1.56
C LEU A 701 6.03 -4.76 0.12
N PHE A 702 7.08 -4.19 -0.46
CA PHE A 702 7.54 -4.58 -1.81
C PHE A 702 8.01 -6.04 -1.87
N SER A 703 8.47 -6.62 -0.76
CA SER A 703 8.89 -8.03 -0.72
C SER A 703 7.72 -9.01 -0.82
N LEU A 704 6.47 -8.58 -0.62
CA LEU A 704 5.29 -9.45 -0.71
C LEU A 704 4.90 -9.79 -2.15
N GLY A 705 5.41 -9.06 -3.15
CA GLY A 705 5.25 -9.41 -4.58
C GLY A 705 3.83 -9.22 -5.15
N HIS A 706 3.02 -8.35 -4.54
CA HIS A 706 1.67 -8.01 -4.98
C HIS A 706 1.60 -6.74 -5.83
#